data_AF-A0A0W0TVA6-F1
#
_entry.id   AF-A0A0W0TVA6-F1
#
_cell.length_a   1.000
_cell.length_b   1.000
_cell.length_c   1.000
_cell.angle_alpha   90.00
_cell.angle_beta   90.00
_cell.angle_gamma   90.00
#
_symmetry.space_group_name_H-M   'P 1'
#
loop_
_entity.id
_entity.type
_entity.pdbx_description
1 polymer ?
#
loop_
_entity_poly.entity_id
_entity_poly.type
_entity_poly.pdbx_seq_one_letter_code
_entity_poly.pdbx_strand_id
1 'polypeptide(L)'
;MNIIQKKELLRLWKQKIASAPTRRLEIKSELLELATLKTNDDIDKKYAAFLRRRRLLLSENHGQGFTWVPHLQWLWGLFSFFFPATWQPFPGSKIRQVLEEELTLPSFDVLGEHALVSQSPKAEALTSQCDFEKALLNNPRIALNDLNHALDQLSEATSQEALPSLFERLAMLKKYVDPLVYYRLLEKLYQHQPLSTLRYFYTLYQSDGKEMPDGHDFVEQHLWVKTVLDKFVKNSETAVYNVQILLIFLSAVPPAVIPKDLLPHLFLSKKEQPIDFFKELFELWADKPENTLSILTTVYGNHRSNLQAQIRDRLDTTTLQSRRLNSQFSVTKGDGTSYIKMLEDIHEYIKPVQHPLLKHLARQAAEQLLAIYYQTENVEKDAIWHDRHEGAETFRLIGKILEKPCIVPSNYKTYLNGLDPLSHAMDMIPASSYDFKHAERCAIEIISGAILSTEMAMINARYIRQHYGQVKNPSPFIISWILNRVKPFNPDAITGLTYILRDVAIYGPEDLPSHELTDFPYKPAELEKLIKEQLTTLALASEKRQANEENQASAALLNLLIQLINHPNVDPEMLNKAQNILAEFKVYLTQTLETVLSNHIRQRQKELCQWEKSTLGAFEIGDEEWDLEQVSKLKSDAIVAGYENQFLKEYRESQKAINVFAFVLENINKKDIHALRHAHAVLEDLQVYLTDNQYQEWEKQIVKLIHDCPRGATLQPLNKNRQHLLFGSPAKISTLSPDKQPEVKYENKL
;
A
#
# COMPACT_ATOMS: atom_id res chain seq x y z
N MET A 1 3.64 -22.62 15.65
CA MET A 1 3.05 -23.97 15.80
C MET A 1 1.67 -23.87 16.43
N ASN A 2 0.64 -24.40 15.78
CA ASN A 2 -0.75 -24.35 16.26
C ASN A 2 -1.02 -25.43 17.32
N ILE A 3 -2.21 -25.38 17.95
CA ILE A 3 -2.60 -26.31 19.03
C ILE A 3 -2.66 -27.76 18.53
N ILE A 4 -3.11 -27.98 17.30
CA ILE A 4 -3.25 -29.31 16.69
C ILE A 4 -1.88 -29.96 16.48
N GLN A 5 -0.90 -29.21 15.98
CA GLN A 5 0.49 -29.64 15.84
C GLN A 5 1.10 -29.99 17.20
N LYS A 6 0.84 -29.18 18.25
CA LYS A 6 1.28 -29.47 19.63
C LYS A 6 0.66 -30.78 20.14
N LYS A 7 -0.65 -30.95 19.93
CA LYS A 7 -1.41 -32.15 20.30
C LYS A 7 -0.82 -33.41 19.66
N GLU A 8 -0.54 -33.34 18.35
CA GLU A 8 0.01 -34.46 17.60
C GLU A 8 1.46 -34.76 18.00
N LEU A 9 2.29 -33.75 18.21
CA LEU A 9 3.65 -33.96 18.72
C LEU A 9 3.63 -34.64 20.09
N LEU A 10 2.73 -34.25 21.01
CA LEU A 10 2.59 -34.94 22.29
C LEU A 10 2.16 -36.40 22.11
N ARG A 11 1.25 -36.69 21.17
CA ARG A 11 0.82 -38.05 20.83
C ARG A 11 1.98 -38.89 20.30
N LEU A 12 2.77 -38.35 19.36
CA LEU A 12 3.95 -39.00 18.79
C LEU A 12 5.03 -39.23 19.86
N TRP A 13 5.27 -38.23 20.71
CA TRP A 13 6.16 -38.33 21.85
C TRP A 13 5.71 -39.43 22.82
N LYS A 14 4.43 -39.48 23.17
CA LYS A 14 3.86 -40.54 24.01
C LYS A 14 4.11 -41.93 23.42
N GLN A 15 3.86 -42.11 22.12
CA GLN A 15 4.08 -43.38 21.43
C GLN A 15 5.56 -43.77 21.46
N LYS A 16 6.47 -42.85 21.11
CA LYS A 16 7.92 -43.08 21.15
C LYS A 16 8.40 -43.43 22.56
N ILE A 17 8.03 -42.63 23.57
CA ILE A 17 8.40 -42.87 24.97
C ILE A 17 7.86 -44.20 25.48
N ALA A 18 6.61 -44.56 25.13
CA ALA A 18 6.00 -45.82 25.52
C ALA A 18 6.77 -47.01 24.93
N SER A 19 7.19 -46.92 23.68
CA SER A 19 7.98 -47.96 23.00
C SER A 19 9.43 -48.06 23.48
N ALA A 20 9.97 -47.03 24.11
CA ALA A 20 11.36 -47.00 24.57
C ALA A 20 11.61 -48.00 25.73
N PRO A 21 12.48 -49.00 25.58
CA PRO A 21 12.86 -49.89 26.67
C PRO A 21 13.78 -49.14 27.65
N THR A 22 13.42 -49.05 28.93
CA THR A 22 14.26 -48.39 29.94
C THR A 22 14.02 -48.98 31.33
N ARG A 23 15.06 -49.00 32.16
CA ARG A 23 14.97 -49.37 33.59
C ARG A 23 14.49 -48.21 34.47
N ARG A 24 14.43 -46.99 33.92
CA ARG A 24 14.03 -45.77 34.64
C ARG A 24 12.53 -45.54 34.50
N LEU A 25 11.77 -46.40 35.19
CA LEU A 25 10.31 -46.43 35.09
C LEU A 25 9.67 -45.11 35.54
N GLU A 26 10.22 -44.46 36.58
CA GLU A 26 9.70 -43.19 37.13
C GLU A 26 9.75 -42.03 36.11
N ILE A 27 10.89 -41.85 35.43
CA ILE A 27 11.04 -40.82 34.38
C ILE A 27 10.13 -41.14 33.20
N LYS A 28 10.04 -42.42 32.83
CA LYS A 28 9.15 -42.87 31.77
C LYS A 28 7.69 -42.58 32.11
N SER A 29 7.24 -42.87 33.33
CA SER A 29 5.88 -42.57 33.78
C SER A 29 5.61 -41.07 33.79
N GLU A 30 6.54 -40.26 34.29
CA GLU A 30 6.41 -38.80 34.33
C GLU A 30 6.29 -38.21 32.91
N LEU A 31 7.16 -38.63 31.98
CA LEU A 31 7.10 -38.18 30.60
C LEU A 31 5.84 -38.65 29.88
N LEU A 32 5.37 -39.87 30.17
CA LEU A 32 4.11 -40.39 29.63
C LEU A 32 2.90 -39.63 30.19
N GLU A 33 2.94 -39.20 31.45
CA GLU A 33 1.89 -38.38 32.06
C GLU A 33 1.84 -36.98 31.43
N LEU A 34 3.01 -36.35 31.24
CA LEU A 34 3.13 -35.05 30.58
C LEU A 34 2.72 -35.11 29.10
N ALA A 35 2.98 -36.22 28.42
CA ALA A 35 2.59 -36.45 27.02
C ALA A 35 1.15 -36.96 26.86
N THR A 36 0.49 -37.39 27.94
CA THR A 36 -0.91 -37.86 27.90
C THR A 36 -1.85 -36.68 28.07
N LEU A 37 -2.69 -36.46 27.07
CA LEU A 37 -3.74 -35.46 27.08
C LEU A 37 -5.02 -36.04 27.68
N LYS A 38 -5.58 -35.35 28.67
CA LYS A 38 -6.92 -35.55 29.22
C LYS A 38 -7.89 -34.55 28.59
N THR A 39 -9.20 -34.81 28.71
CA THR A 39 -10.26 -34.04 28.03
C THR A 39 -10.27 -32.54 28.37
N ASN A 40 -9.78 -32.15 29.55
CA ASN A 40 -9.78 -30.77 30.03
C ASN A 40 -8.36 -30.17 30.16
N ASP A 41 -7.37 -30.78 29.51
CA ASP A 41 -5.99 -30.31 29.61
C ASP A 41 -5.77 -29.03 28.79
N ASP A 42 -5.11 -28.04 29.41
CA ASP A 42 -4.54 -26.89 28.70
C ASP A 42 -3.32 -27.37 27.89
N ILE A 43 -3.52 -27.55 26.58
CA ILE A 43 -2.54 -28.14 25.65
C ILE A 43 -1.26 -27.31 25.63
N ASP A 44 -1.34 -25.98 25.70
CA ASP A 44 -0.19 -25.11 25.66
C ASP A 44 0.68 -25.27 26.91
N LYS A 45 0.05 -25.29 28.09
CA LYS A 45 0.76 -25.56 29.35
C LYS A 45 1.36 -26.96 29.37
N LYS A 46 0.61 -27.97 28.93
CA LYS A 46 1.09 -29.37 28.85
C LYS A 46 2.28 -29.51 27.92
N TYR A 47 2.19 -28.95 26.72
CA TYR A 47 3.28 -28.96 25.75
C TYR A 47 4.52 -28.24 26.28
N ALA A 48 4.35 -27.06 26.88
CA ALA A 48 5.44 -26.33 27.50
C ALA A 48 6.09 -27.09 28.66
N ALA A 49 5.29 -27.72 29.53
CA ALA A 49 5.76 -28.55 30.63
C ALA A 49 6.57 -29.76 30.13
N PHE A 50 6.05 -30.46 29.11
CA PHE A 50 6.75 -31.56 28.45
C PHE A 50 8.09 -31.11 27.88
N LEU A 51 8.12 -30.02 27.10
CA LEU A 51 9.36 -29.49 26.52
C LEU A 51 10.36 -29.02 27.56
N ARG A 52 9.89 -28.41 28.66
CA ARG A 52 10.74 -27.99 29.78
C ARG A 52 11.38 -29.22 30.44
N ARG A 53 10.60 -30.27 30.69
CA ARG A 53 11.12 -31.51 31.28
C ARG A 53 12.08 -32.23 30.34
N ARG A 54 11.75 -32.31 29.04
CA ARG A 54 12.66 -32.82 27.99
C ARG A 54 13.99 -32.06 28.01
N ARG A 55 13.96 -30.72 27.98
CA ARG A 55 15.19 -29.90 28.02
C ARG A 55 16.01 -30.13 29.27
N LEU A 56 15.38 -30.19 30.44
CA LEU A 56 16.08 -30.49 31.70
C LEU A 56 16.75 -31.86 31.67
N LEU A 57 16.04 -32.88 31.16
CA LEU A 57 16.57 -34.24 31.03
C LEU A 57 17.70 -34.35 29.99
N LEU A 58 17.70 -33.52 28.95
CA LEU A 58 18.77 -33.48 27.94
C LEU A 58 19.97 -32.61 28.36
N SER A 59 19.76 -31.67 29.28
CA SER A 59 20.82 -30.79 29.80
C SER A 59 21.91 -31.54 30.59
N GLU A 60 23.00 -30.86 30.88
CA GLU A 60 24.08 -31.38 31.74
C GLU A 60 23.63 -31.55 33.20
N ASN A 61 22.63 -30.79 33.65
CA ASN A 61 22.07 -30.82 35.01
C ASN A 61 20.86 -31.74 35.13
N HIS A 62 20.88 -32.88 34.42
CA HIS A 62 19.73 -33.78 34.34
C HIS A 62 19.45 -34.56 35.65
N GLY A 63 20.42 -34.67 36.56
CA GLY A 63 20.24 -35.30 37.89
C GLY A 63 19.99 -36.82 37.86
N GLN A 64 20.29 -37.48 36.74
CA GLN A 64 19.99 -38.90 36.51
C GLN A 64 21.20 -39.83 36.72
N GLY A 65 22.39 -39.31 37.04
CA GLY A 65 23.60 -40.10 37.28
C GLY A 65 24.23 -40.71 36.02
N PHE A 66 25.30 -41.50 36.24
CA PHE A 66 26.28 -41.95 35.23
C PHE A 66 25.79 -42.93 34.15
N THR A 67 24.53 -43.37 34.16
CA THR A 67 24.01 -44.27 33.10
C THR A 67 23.05 -43.56 32.16
N TRP A 68 22.90 -42.24 32.33
CA TRP A 68 21.98 -41.41 31.56
C TRP A 68 22.58 -40.94 30.24
N VAL A 69 23.81 -40.41 30.29
CA VAL A 69 24.58 -39.92 29.13
C VAL A 69 25.52 -41.03 28.66
N PRO A 70 25.83 -41.13 27.35
CA PRO A 70 26.95 -41.96 26.90
C PRO A 70 28.27 -41.42 27.48
N HIS A 71 28.92 -42.18 28.37
CA HIS A 71 30.20 -41.81 28.94
C HIS A 71 31.37 -42.38 28.14
N LEU A 72 32.55 -41.75 28.27
CA LEU A 72 33.79 -42.16 27.61
C LEU A 72 33.71 -42.14 26.07
N GLN A 73 32.81 -41.34 25.47
CA GLN A 73 32.73 -41.21 24.00
C GLN A 73 34.06 -40.79 23.37
N TRP A 74 34.86 -39.95 24.03
CA TRP A 74 36.20 -39.59 23.55
C TRP A 74 37.17 -40.78 23.59
N LEU A 75 37.11 -41.62 24.63
CA LEU A 75 37.94 -42.82 24.77
C LEU A 75 37.54 -43.87 23.72
N TRP A 76 36.24 -44.03 23.48
CA TRP A 76 35.73 -44.92 22.43
C TRP A 76 35.90 -44.36 21.02
N GLY A 77 35.93 -43.04 20.86
CA GLY A 77 36.33 -42.38 19.62
C GLY A 77 37.80 -42.64 19.25
N LEU A 78 38.67 -42.91 20.23
CA LEU A 78 40.02 -43.41 19.97
C LEU A 78 40.02 -44.89 19.55
N PHE A 79 39.09 -45.70 20.07
CA PHE A 79 38.97 -47.14 19.73
C PHE A 79 38.09 -47.43 18.50
N SER A 80 37.33 -46.45 17.99
CA SER A 80 36.47 -46.61 16.80
C SER A 80 37.28 -46.88 15.51
N PHE A 81 38.59 -46.70 15.55
CA PHE A 81 39.51 -47.14 14.50
C PHE A 81 39.62 -48.68 14.38
N PHE A 82 39.31 -49.41 15.46
CA PHE A 82 39.45 -50.87 15.56
C PHE A 82 38.11 -51.62 15.61
N PHE A 83 36.99 -50.91 15.72
CA PHE A 83 35.65 -51.51 15.81
C PHE A 83 34.68 -50.82 14.84
N PRO A 84 33.67 -51.52 14.31
CA PRO A 84 32.69 -50.92 13.40
C PRO A 84 31.98 -49.74 14.06
N ALA A 85 31.69 -48.68 13.29
CA ALA A 85 31.10 -47.42 13.77
C ALA A 85 29.79 -47.58 14.58
N THR A 86 29.13 -48.73 14.46
CA THR A 86 27.92 -49.09 15.21
C THR A 86 28.20 -49.61 16.63
N TRP A 87 29.45 -49.82 17.02
CA TRP A 87 29.82 -50.38 18.33
C TRP A 87 29.98 -49.28 19.38
N GLN A 88 28.88 -48.98 20.07
CA GLN A 88 28.86 -48.09 21.24
C GLN A 88 28.60 -48.92 22.50
N PRO A 89 29.62 -49.26 23.31
CA PRO A 89 29.47 -50.15 24.46
C PRO A 89 28.61 -49.54 25.58
N PHE A 90 28.49 -48.21 25.63
CA PHE A 90 27.66 -47.50 26.61
C PHE A 90 26.88 -46.38 25.93
N PRO A 91 25.80 -46.69 25.20
CA PRO A 91 25.11 -45.71 24.37
C PRO A 91 24.23 -44.73 25.22
N GLY A 92 24.31 -44.80 26.55
CA GLY A 92 23.47 -44.04 27.47
C GLY A 92 22.07 -44.63 27.62
N SER A 93 21.16 -43.88 28.23
CA SER A 93 19.78 -44.34 28.43
C SER A 93 19.00 -44.31 27.11
N LYS A 94 18.33 -45.42 26.77
CA LYS A 94 17.45 -45.49 25.58
C LYS A 94 16.34 -44.44 25.57
N ILE A 95 15.83 -44.05 26.74
CA ILE A 95 14.83 -42.99 26.82
C ILE A 95 15.46 -41.61 26.54
N ARG A 96 16.73 -41.38 26.89
CA ARG A 96 17.45 -40.16 26.53
C ARG A 96 17.63 -40.08 25.01
N GLN A 97 18.05 -41.18 24.37
CA GLN A 97 18.17 -41.26 22.90
C GLN A 97 16.85 -40.92 22.21
N VAL A 98 15.74 -41.51 22.67
CA VAL A 98 14.41 -41.19 22.14
C VAL A 98 14.09 -39.71 22.31
N LEU A 99 14.44 -39.10 23.44
CA LEU A 99 14.25 -37.66 23.65
C LEU A 99 15.19 -36.80 22.80
N GLU A 100 16.37 -37.27 22.44
CA GLU A 100 17.33 -36.57 21.57
C GLU A 100 16.85 -36.52 20.11
N GLU A 101 16.08 -37.52 19.66
CA GLU A 101 15.47 -37.50 18.34
C GLU A 101 14.54 -36.29 18.15
N GLU A 102 14.68 -35.60 17.02
CA GLU A 102 13.73 -34.56 16.63
C GLU A 102 12.52 -35.19 15.93
N LEU A 103 11.33 -34.93 16.45
CA LEU A 103 10.08 -35.26 15.78
C LEU A 103 9.70 -34.11 14.85
N THR A 104 9.74 -34.37 13.55
CA THR A 104 9.24 -33.45 12.53
C THR A 104 7.84 -33.87 12.12
N LEU A 105 6.91 -32.92 12.13
CA LEU A 105 5.61 -33.10 11.47
C LEU A 105 5.80 -32.92 9.95
N PRO A 106 5.00 -33.58 9.11
CA PRO A 106 4.98 -33.26 7.69
C PRO A 106 4.64 -31.78 7.51
N SER A 107 5.50 -31.05 6.80
CA SER A 107 5.24 -29.67 6.38
C SER A 107 4.42 -29.73 5.11
N PHE A 108 3.32 -28.97 5.07
CA PHE A 108 2.52 -28.79 3.87
C PHE A 108 2.66 -27.37 3.38
N ASP A 109 2.68 -27.21 2.06
CA ASP A 109 2.54 -25.91 1.44
C ASP A 109 1.14 -25.35 1.71
N VAL A 110 1.05 -24.03 1.80
CA VAL A 110 -0.23 -23.33 1.95
C VAL A 110 -1.10 -23.63 0.74
N LEU A 111 -2.34 -24.09 0.99
CA LEU A 111 -3.27 -24.46 -0.07
C LEU A 111 -3.84 -23.22 -0.76
N GLY A 112 -3.60 -23.11 -2.07
CA GLY A 112 -4.16 -22.05 -2.92
C GLY A 112 -5.45 -22.42 -3.65
N GLU A 113 -6.00 -21.51 -4.47
CA GLU A 113 -7.28 -21.69 -5.17
C GLU A 113 -7.45 -23.02 -5.91
N HIS A 114 -6.39 -23.51 -6.57
CA HIS A 114 -6.44 -24.75 -7.34
C HIS A 114 -6.84 -25.95 -6.47
N ALA A 115 -6.61 -25.88 -5.15
CA ALA A 115 -7.01 -26.90 -4.19
C ALA A 115 -8.54 -27.04 -4.07
N LEU A 116 -9.30 -25.95 -4.23
CA LEU A 116 -10.77 -25.95 -4.25
C LEU A 116 -11.34 -26.56 -5.54
N VAL A 117 -10.64 -26.37 -6.66
CA VAL A 117 -11.15 -26.73 -8.00
C VAL A 117 -10.85 -28.17 -8.36
N SER A 118 -9.69 -28.72 -7.98
CA SER A 118 -9.42 -30.12 -8.33
C SER A 118 -10.20 -31.05 -7.40
N GLN A 119 -11.32 -31.53 -7.95
CA GLN A 119 -12.22 -32.50 -7.33
C GLN A 119 -11.42 -33.72 -6.88
N SER A 120 -11.38 -33.94 -5.57
CA SER A 120 -11.03 -35.26 -5.04
C SER A 120 -12.16 -36.23 -5.45
N PRO A 121 -11.85 -37.44 -5.92
CA PRO A 121 -12.87 -38.48 -6.04
C PRO A 121 -13.53 -38.66 -4.67
N LYS A 122 -14.88 -38.60 -4.63
CA LYS A 122 -15.78 -38.76 -3.46
C LYS A 122 -15.04 -38.61 -2.12
N ALA A 123 -14.80 -37.37 -1.69
CA ALA A 123 -14.27 -37.14 -0.35
C ALA A 123 -15.22 -37.79 0.67
N GLU A 124 -14.72 -38.76 1.44
CA GLU A 124 -15.48 -39.32 2.56
C GLU A 124 -15.79 -38.17 3.53
N ALA A 125 -17.07 -37.99 3.86
CA ALA A 125 -17.49 -36.95 4.79
C ALA A 125 -16.81 -37.17 6.16
N LEU A 126 -16.13 -36.15 6.67
CA LEU A 126 -15.44 -36.20 7.96
C LEU A 126 -16.48 -35.98 9.06
N THR A 127 -17.03 -37.09 9.54
CA THR A 127 -18.16 -37.11 10.50
C THR A 127 -17.80 -36.63 11.89
N SER A 128 -16.52 -36.64 12.29
CA SER A 128 -16.07 -36.19 13.61
C SER A 128 -15.00 -35.09 13.54
N GLN A 129 -14.94 -34.25 14.58
CA GLN A 129 -13.90 -33.23 14.73
C GLN A 129 -12.49 -33.84 14.81
N CYS A 130 -12.37 -35.04 15.38
CA CYS A 130 -11.12 -35.78 15.47
C CYS A 130 -10.62 -36.20 14.09
N ASP A 131 -11.52 -36.62 13.20
CA ASP A 131 -11.16 -37.01 11.83
C ASP A 131 -10.80 -35.79 10.98
N PHE A 132 -11.45 -34.65 11.21
CA PHE A 132 -11.07 -33.37 10.63
C PHE A 132 -9.66 -32.93 11.06
N GLU A 133 -9.35 -32.94 12.36
CA GLU A 133 -8.01 -32.61 12.87
C GLU A 133 -6.93 -33.53 12.28
N LYS A 134 -7.20 -34.84 12.18
CA LYS A 134 -6.28 -35.79 11.55
C LYS A 134 -6.11 -35.50 10.06
N ALA A 135 -7.19 -35.18 9.35
CA ALA A 135 -7.11 -34.81 7.95
C ALA A 135 -6.27 -33.54 7.77
N LEU A 136 -6.46 -32.52 8.62
CA LEU A 136 -5.66 -31.29 8.60
C LEU A 136 -4.15 -31.55 8.77
N LEU A 137 -3.77 -32.57 9.54
CA LEU A 137 -2.37 -32.92 9.79
C LEU A 137 -1.75 -33.84 8.74
N ASN A 138 -2.55 -34.69 8.08
CA ASN A 138 -2.04 -35.71 7.16
C ASN A 138 -2.25 -35.33 5.69
N ASN A 139 -3.36 -34.67 5.39
CA ASN A 139 -3.73 -34.20 4.07
C ASN A 139 -4.71 -33.02 4.18
N PRO A 140 -4.21 -31.78 4.38
CA PRO A 140 -5.05 -30.60 4.59
C PRO A 140 -6.08 -30.37 3.47
N ARG A 141 -5.82 -30.89 2.27
CA ARG A 141 -6.72 -30.79 1.13
C ARG A 141 -8.03 -31.56 1.33
N ILE A 142 -7.99 -32.70 2.01
CA ILE A 142 -9.21 -33.46 2.36
C ILE A 142 -10.06 -32.64 3.34
N ALA A 143 -9.42 -32.04 4.36
CA ALA A 143 -10.11 -31.17 5.32
C ALA A 143 -10.71 -29.93 4.64
N LEU A 144 -9.98 -29.30 3.72
CA LEU A 144 -10.48 -28.17 2.92
C LEU A 144 -11.72 -28.56 2.10
N ASN A 145 -11.67 -29.68 1.38
CA ASN A 145 -12.78 -30.13 0.53
C ASN A 145 -14.00 -30.53 1.35
N ASP A 146 -13.81 -31.20 2.49
CA ASP A 146 -14.88 -31.54 3.44
C ASP A 146 -15.57 -30.27 3.97
N LEU A 147 -14.79 -29.29 4.45
CA LEU A 147 -15.35 -28.02 4.91
C LEU A 147 -16.06 -27.28 3.78
N ASN A 148 -15.45 -27.18 2.59
CA ASN A 148 -16.07 -26.50 1.46
C ASN A 148 -17.41 -27.14 1.09
N HIS A 149 -17.48 -28.47 1.04
CA HIS A 149 -18.71 -29.19 0.78
C HIS A 149 -19.75 -28.99 1.88
N ALA A 150 -19.36 -29.01 3.16
CA ALA A 150 -20.25 -28.71 4.27
C ALA A 150 -20.81 -27.27 4.20
N LEU A 151 -19.99 -26.31 3.77
CA LEU A 151 -20.40 -24.92 3.54
C LEU A 151 -21.31 -24.78 2.31
N ASP A 152 -21.10 -25.57 1.25
CA ASP A 152 -21.98 -25.61 0.07
C ASP A 152 -23.37 -26.18 0.39
N GLN A 153 -23.49 -26.97 1.45
CA GLN A 153 -24.77 -27.49 1.95
C GLN A 153 -25.48 -26.57 2.94
N LEU A 154 -24.88 -25.41 3.28
CA LEU A 154 -25.53 -24.45 4.15
C LEU A 154 -26.76 -23.85 3.50
N SER A 155 -27.79 -23.64 4.31
CA SER A 155 -29.00 -22.91 3.95
C SER A 155 -29.40 -22.03 5.12
N GLU A 156 -30.35 -21.11 4.91
CA GLU A 156 -30.90 -20.29 5.99
C GLU A 156 -31.59 -21.16 7.07
N ALA A 157 -32.08 -22.34 6.70
CA ALA A 157 -32.73 -23.31 7.59
C ALA A 157 -31.76 -24.19 8.40
N THR A 158 -30.44 -24.04 8.21
CA THR A 158 -29.45 -24.83 8.94
C THR A 158 -29.55 -24.55 10.46
N SER A 159 -29.59 -25.62 11.26
CA SER A 159 -29.69 -25.53 12.73
C SER A 159 -28.51 -24.76 13.33
N GLN A 160 -28.80 -23.88 14.30
CA GLN A 160 -27.79 -23.15 15.07
C GLN A 160 -26.82 -24.09 15.81
N GLU A 161 -27.22 -25.33 16.12
CA GLU A 161 -26.36 -26.32 16.78
C GLU A 161 -25.23 -26.83 15.88
N ALA A 162 -25.39 -26.77 14.55
CA ALA A 162 -24.39 -27.24 13.58
C ALA A 162 -23.30 -26.19 13.29
N LEU A 163 -23.58 -24.90 13.50
CA LEU A 163 -22.69 -23.79 13.15
C LEU A 163 -21.39 -23.72 13.98
N PRO A 164 -21.39 -23.96 15.32
CA PRO A 164 -20.17 -23.93 16.12
C PRO A 164 -19.07 -24.87 15.58
N SER A 165 -19.45 -26.07 15.15
CA SER A 165 -18.53 -27.05 14.53
C SER A 165 -17.89 -26.50 13.25
N LEU A 166 -18.67 -25.82 12.40
CA LEU A 166 -18.17 -25.21 11.17
C LEU A 166 -17.23 -24.03 11.46
N PHE A 167 -17.56 -23.18 12.43
CA PHE A 167 -16.68 -22.08 12.84
C PHE A 167 -15.35 -22.61 13.40
N GLU A 168 -15.38 -23.64 14.24
CA GLU A 168 -14.16 -24.27 14.74
C GLU A 168 -13.31 -24.87 13.61
N ARG A 169 -13.93 -25.61 12.67
CA ARG A 169 -13.24 -26.18 11.51
C ARG A 169 -12.60 -25.09 10.64
N LEU A 170 -13.31 -24.00 10.40
CA LEU A 170 -12.79 -22.85 9.66
C LEU A 170 -11.60 -22.20 10.38
N ALA A 171 -11.70 -21.98 11.69
CA ALA A 171 -10.63 -21.41 12.49
C ALA A 171 -9.37 -22.31 12.52
N MET A 172 -9.55 -23.63 12.53
CA MET A 172 -8.44 -24.59 12.43
C MET A 172 -7.78 -24.56 11.05
N LEU A 173 -8.57 -24.43 9.99
CA LEU A 173 -8.11 -24.42 8.61
C LEU A 173 -7.37 -23.14 8.23
N LYS A 174 -7.67 -22.01 8.87
CA LYS A 174 -7.11 -20.66 8.62
C LYS A 174 -5.61 -20.65 8.31
N LYS A 175 -4.79 -21.43 9.05
CA LYS A 175 -3.32 -21.45 8.90
C LYS A 175 -2.78 -22.33 7.76
N TYR A 176 -3.65 -23.10 7.11
CA TYR A 176 -3.30 -24.06 6.07
C TYR A 176 -3.74 -23.63 4.67
N VAL A 177 -4.49 -22.52 4.57
CA VAL A 177 -5.04 -21.99 3.32
C VAL A 177 -4.56 -20.57 3.10
N ASP A 178 -4.48 -20.16 1.84
CA ASP A 178 -4.24 -18.76 1.53
C ASP A 178 -5.45 -17.88 1.98
N PRO A 179 -5.26 -16.56 2.17
CA PRO A 179 -6.35 -15.66 2.57
C PRO A 179 -7.55 -15.62 1.61
N LEU A 180 -7.36 -15.96 0.34
CA LEU A 180 -8.41 -15.89 -0.68
C LEU A 180 -9.33 -17.10 -0.65
N VAL A 181 -8.77 -18.29 -0.53
CA VAL A 181 -9.48 -19.53 -0.24
C VAL A 181 -10.26 -19.33 1.05
N TYR A 182 -9.63 -18.75 2.08
CA TYR A 182 -10.30 -18.41 3.33
C TYR A 182 -11.47 -17.44 3.13
N TYR A 183 -11.26 -16.36 2.36
CA TYR A 183 -12.31 -15.41 2.00
C TYR A 183 -13.51 -16.09 1.32
N ARG A 184 -13.26 -16.98 0.34
CA ARG A 184 -14.34 -17.70 -0.38
C ARG A 184 -15.14 -18.61 0.55
N LEU A 185 -14.48 -19.31 1.47
CA LEU A 185 -15.15 -20.15 2.46
C LEU A 185 -16.00 -19.29 3.41
N LEU A 186 -15.41 -18.21 3.93
CA LEU A 186 -16.07 -17.34 4.88
C LEU A 186 -17.24 -16.57 4.24
N GLU A 187 -17.13 -16.20 2.97
CA GLU A 187 -18.20 -15.54 2.22
C GLU A 187 -19.47 -16.42 2.16
N LYS A 188 -19.34 -17.75 2.01
CA LYS A 188 -20.49 -18.68 2.07
C LYS A 188 -21.22 -18.63 3.41
N LEU A 189 -20.49 -18.54 4.52
CA LEU A 189 -21.08 -18.40 5.85
C LEU A 189 -21.84 -17.08 5.99
N TYR A 190 -21.28 -15.97 5.50
CA TYR A 190 -21.97 -14.68 5.52
C TYR A 190 -23.19 -14.64 4.59
N GLN A 191 -23.14 -15.33 3.45
CA GLN A 191 -24.26 -15.42 2.51
C GLN A 191 -25.43 -16.22 3.10
N HIS A 192 -25.17 -17.38 3.72
CA HIS A 192 -26.23 -18.28 4.19
C HIS A 192 -26.62 -18.09 5.65
N GLN A 193 -25.71 -17.61 6.51
CA GLN A 193 -25.88 -17.50 7.97
C GLN A 193 -25.31 -16.17 8.51
N PRO A 194 -25.75 -15.00 7.99
CA PRO A 194 -25.14 -13.71 8.30
C PRO A 194 -25.17 -13.36 9.80
N LEU A 195 -26.32 -13.51 10.46
CA LEU A 195 -26.48 -13.12 11.87
C LEU A 195 -25.60 -13.96 12.81
N SER A 196 -25.61 -15.29 12.64
CA SER A 196 -24.80 -16.21 13.43
C SER A 196 -23.31 -15.96 13.23
N THR A 197 -22.89 -15.70 12.00
CA THR A 197 -21.51 -15.39 11.64
C THR A 197 -21.06 -14.05 12.22
N LEU A 198 -21.88 -13.00 12.11
CA LEU A 198 -21.61 -11.70 12.71
C LEU A 198 -21.46 -11.78 14.24
N ARG A 199 -22.34 -12.53 14.91
CA ARG A 199 -22.26 -12.78 16.37
C ARG A 199 -20.96 -13.48 16.74
N TYR A 200 -20.61 -14.56 16.05
CA TYR A 200 -19.40 -15.33 16.31
C TYR A 200 -18.13 -14.47 16.24
N PHE A 201 -17.94 -13.76 15.13
CA PHE A 201 -16.75 -12.91 14.96
C PHE A 201 -16.78 -11.67 15.86
N TYR A 202 -17.97 -11.12 16.17
CA TYR A 202 -18.06 -10.02 17.14
C TYR A 202 -17.58 -10.46 18.53
N THR A 203 -18.00 -11.63 19.01
CA THR A 203 -17.50 -12.19 20.28
C THR A 203 -15.99 -12.46 20.24
N LEU A 204 -15.46 -12.93 19.09
CA LEU A 204 -14.03 -13.11 18.91
C LEU A 204 -13.28 -11.78 19.04
N TYR A 205 -13.75 -10.72 18.39
CA TYR A 205 -13.12 -9.40 18.43
C TYR A 205 -13.21 -8.70 19.78
N GLN A 206 -14.31 -8.89 20.52
CA GLN A 206 -14.38 -8.44 21.91
C GLN A 206 -13.22 -9.03 22.73
N SER A 207 -12.86 -10.30 22.48
CA SER A 207 -11.84 -11.03 23.23
C SER A 207 -10.38 -10.82 22.77
N ASP A 208 -10.15 -10.32 21.55
CA ASP A 208 -8.81 -10.15 20.96
C ASP A 208 -8.49 -8.66 20.73
N GLY A 209 -7.70 -8.07 21.62
CA GLY A 209 -7.30 -6.65 21.55
C GLY A 209 -6.14 -6.35 20.58
N LYS A 210 -5.82 -7.24 19.64
CA LYS A 210 -4.71 -7.01 18.70
C LYS A 210 -5.02 -5.83 17.78
N GLU A 211 -4.08 -4.90 17.73
CA GLU A 211 -4.17 -3.67 16.96
C GLU A 211 -4.00 -3.88 15.44
N MET A 212 -3.34 -4.97 15.01
CA MET A 212 -3.00 -5.19 13.60
C MET A 212 -3.38 -6.59 13.11
N PRO A 213 -4.38 -6.73 12.21
CA PRO A 213 -4.78 -8.02 11.67
C PRO A 213 -3.72 -8.60 10.71
N ASP A 214 -3.55 -9.93 10.74
CA ASP A 214 -2.92 -10.67 9.65
C ASP A 214 -3.84 -10.71 8.40
N GLY A 215 -3.40 -11.33 7.30
CA GLY A 215 -4.17 -11.36 6.05
C GLY A 215 -5.55 -12.02 6.21
N HIS A 216 -5.67 -13.02 7.08
CA HIS A 216 -6.93 -13.70 7.33
C HIS A 216 -7.81 -12.94 8.32
N ASP A 217 -7.24 -12.36 9.38
CA ASP A 217 -7.97 -11.47 10.30
C ASP A 217 -8.58 -10.27 9.55
N PHE A 218 -7.85 -9.74 8.56
CA PHE A 218 -8.35 -8.66 7.70
C PHE A 218 -9.58 -9.13 6.91
N VAL A 219 -9.52 -10.33 6.31
CA VAL A 219 -10.65 -10.93 5.57
C VAL A 219 -11.91 -11.02 6.44
N GLU A 220 -11.75 -11.46 7.68
CA GLU A 220 -12.86 -11.58 8.63
C GLU A 220 -13.46 -10.19 8.93
N GLN A 221 -12.62 -9.21 9.25
CA GLN A 221 -13.07 -7.84 9.54
C GLN A 221 -13.72 -7.19 8.32
N HIS A 222 -13.16 -7.41 7.13
CA HIS A 222 -13.70 -6.94 5.86
C HIS A 222 -15.10 -7.49 5.61
N LEU A 223 -15.29 -8.81 5.70
CA LEU A 223 -16.58 -9.45 5.44
C LEU A 223 -17.62 -9.12 6.52
N TRP A 224 -17.18 -8.97 7.77
CA TRP A 224 -18.03 -8.52 8.86
C TRP A 224 -18.61 -7.13 8.56
N VAL A 225 -17.74 -6.15 8.26
CA VAL A 225 -18.16 -4.77 7.98
C VAL A 225 -19.01 -4.71 6.72
N LYS A 226 -18.59 -5.39 5.64
CA LYS A 226 -19.33 -5.48 4.38
C LYS A 226 -20.76 -5.96 4.64
N THR A 227 -20.93 -7.04 5.41
CA THR A 227 -22.25 -7.61 5.72
C THR A 227 -23.11 -6.64 6.52
N VAL A 228 -22.54 -5.94 7.51
CA VAL A 228 -23.26 -4.92 8.29
C VAL A 228 -23.72 -3.76 7.39
N LEU A 229 -22.83 -3.23 6.55
CA LEU A 229 -23.17 -2.14 5.64
C LEU A 229 -24.19 -2.56 4.56
N ASP A 230 -24.04 -3.76 3.98
CA ASP A 230 -24.99 -4.30 3.01
C ASP A 230 -26.40 -4.45 3.62
N LYS A 231 -26.50 -4.86 4.88
CA LYS A 231 -27.79 -5.08 5.56
C LYS A 231 -28.45 -3.82 6.07
N PHE A 232 -27.66 -2.84 6.53
CA PHE A 232 -28.20 -1.67 7.24
C PHE A 232 -28.01 -0.33 6.53
N VAL A 233 -27.13 -0.23 5.53
CA VAL A 233 -26.76 1.06 4.90
C VAL A 233 -27.08 1.09 3.41
N LYS A 234 -26.62 0.08 2.64
CA LYS A 234 -26.59 0.12 1.17
C LYS A 234 -27.92 0.45 0.49
N ASN A 235 -29.03 -0.07 1.03
CA ASN A 235 -30.38 0.13 0.49
C ASN A 235 -31.25 1.01 1.40
N SER A 236 -30.64 1.81 2.27
CA SER A 236 -31.35 2.69 3.21
C SER A 236 -31.57 4.08 2.62
N GLU A 237 -32.78 4.62 2.77
CA GLU A 237 -33.08 6.03 2.51
C GLU A 237 -32.32 6.98 3.47
N THR A 238 -31.89 6.47 4.63
CA THR A 238 -31.18 7.22 5.68
C THR A 238 -29.76 6.70 5.89
N ALA A 239 -29.06 6.36 4.80
CA ALA A 239 -27.73 5.76 4.84
C ALA A 239 -26.70 6.53 5.70
N VAL A 240 -26.68 7.86 5.60
CA VAL A 240 -25.81 8.74 6.41
C VAL A 240 -26.06 8.53 7.90
N TYR A 241 -27.33 8.55 8.29
CA TYR A 241 -27.76 8.38 9.68
C TYR A 241 -27.45 6.96 10.20
N ASN A 242 -27.63 5.94 9.38
CA ASN A 242 -27.30 4.56 9.75
C ASN A 242 -25.80 4.37 9.94
N VAL A 243 -24.95 5.00 9.12
CA VAL A 243 -23.50 5.02 9.33
C VAL A 243 -23.15 5.69 10.65
N GLN A 244 -23.75 6.84 10.98
CA GLN A 244 -23.53 7.51 12.25
C GLN A 244 -23.87 6.60 13.45
N ILE A 245 -25.02 5.91 13.43
CA ILE A 245 -25.41 4.97 14.49
C ILE A 245 -24.40 3.81 14.62
N LEU A 246 -23.97 3.22 13.50
CA LEU A 246 -23.00 2.12 13.53
C LEU A 246 -21.64 2.56 14.07
N LEU A 247 -21.19 3.78 13.74
CA LEU A 247 -19.99 4.38 14.32
C LEU A 247 -20.14 4.59 15.84
N ILE A 248 -21.32 5.00 16.31
CA ILE A 248 -21.62 5.13 17.75
C ILE A 248 -21.50 3.75 18.41
N PHE A 249 -22.14 2.72 17.83
CA PHE A 249 -22.17 1.39 18.40
C PHE A 249 -20.76 0.81 18.56
N LEU A 250 -19.90 0.94 17.54
CA LEU A 250 -18.52 0.45 17.60
C LEU A 250 -17.61 1.29 18.50
N SER A 251 -17.80 2.61 18.54
CA SER A 251 -17.00 3.49 19.41
C SER A 251 -17.32 3.31 20.89
N ALA A 252 -18.47 2.72 21.18
CA ALA A 252 -18.97 2.45 22.53
C ALA A 252 -18.69 1.02 23.04
N VAL A 253 -18.01 0.18 22.26
CA VAL A 253 -17.78 -1.23 22.64
C VAL A 253 -16.83 -1.30 23.83
N PRO A 254 -17.23 -1.95 24.94
CA PRO A 254 -16.34 -2.18 26.06
C PRO A 254 -15.26 -3.22 25.72
N PRO A 255 -14.00 -3.06 26.20
CA PRO A 255 -12.99 -4.11 26.07
C PRO A 255 -13.38 -5.35 26.89
N ALA A 256 -13.01 -6.57 26.44
CA ALA A 256 -13.38 -7.82 27.14
C ALA A 256 -12.86 -7.92 28.58
N VAL A 257 -11.70 -7.31 28.86
CA VAL A 257 -11.26 -7.07 30.23
C VAL A 257 -11.46 -5.59 30.47
N ILE A 258 -12.25 -5.25 31.49
CA ILE A 258 -12.44 -3.87 31.92
C ILE A 258 -11.52 -3.63 33.12
N PRO A 259 -10.31 -3.07 32.91
CA PRO A 259 -9.54 -2.48 33.99
C PRO A 259 -10.41 -1.52 34.81
N LYS A 260 -10.25 -1.53 36.13
CA LYS A 260 -11.08 -0.70 37.04
C LYS A 260 -10.97 0.80 36.73
N ASP A 261 -9.87 1.20 36.13
CA ASP A 261 -9.51 2.53 35.63
C ASP A 261 -10.22 2.92 34.32
N LEU A 262 -10.77 1.97 33.56
CA LEU A 262 -11.51 2.23 32.32
C LEU A 262 -13.03 2.34 32.52
N LEU A 263 -13.56 1.87 33.66
CA LEU A 263 -14.98 2.02 34.03
C LEU A 263 -15.52 3.47 33.93
N PRO A 264 -14.79 4.51 34.36
CA PRO A 264 -15.21 5.91 34.22
C PRO A 264 -15.32 6.40 32.78
N HIS A 265 -14.82 5.64 31.79
CA HIS A 265 -14.82 6.02 30.38
C HIS A 265 -15.85 5.23 29.55
N LEU A 266 -16.49 4.19 30.12
CA LEU A 266 -17.51 3.40 29.43
C LEU A 266 -18.88 4.08 29.40
N PHE A 267 -19.68 3.71 28.39
CA PHE A 267 -21.10 4.04 28.32
C PHE A 267 -21.92 3.03 29.11
N LEU A 268 -22.73 3.54 30.03
CA LEU A 268 -23.53 2.75 30.94
C LEU A 268 -25.02 2.81 30.58
N SER A 269 -25.73 1.71 30.79
CA SER A 269 -27.19 1.67 30.75
C SER A 269 -27.78 2.34 32.00
N LYS A 270 -29.12 2.47 32.05
CA LYS A 270 -29.83 2.91 33.27
C LYS A 270 -29.52 2.06 34.50
N LYS A 271 -29.03 0.82 34.31
CA LYS A 271 -28.67 -0.13 35.36
C LYS A 271 -27.17 -0.08 35.70
N GLU A 272 -26.45 0.95 35.27
CA GLU A 272 -25.01 1.14 35.50
C GLU A 272 -24.11 0.02 34.93
N GLN A 273 -24.64 -0.76 33.97
CA GLN A 273 -23.88 -1.79 33.26
C GLN A 273 -23.42 -1.27 31.90
N PRO A 274 -22.22 -1.65 31.41
CA PRO A 274 -21.77 -1.31 30.05
C PRO A 274 -22.81 -1.69 29.00
N ILE A 275 -23.07 -0.80 28.04
CA ILE A 275 -24.02 -1.08 26.94
C ILE A 275 -23.30 -1.90 25.86
N ASP A 276 -23.84 -3.06 25.51
CA ASP A 276 -23.41 -3.85 24.35
C ASP A 276 -24.42 -3.68 23.20
N PHE A 277 -24.22 -2.60 22.44
CA PHE A 277 -25.14 -2.22 21.35
C PHE A 277 -25.28 -3.30 20.28
N PHE A 278 -24.21 -4.02 19.94
CA PHE A 278 -24.26 -5.05 18.91
C PHE A 278 -24.94 -6.30 19.40
N LYS A 279 -24.76 -6.69 20.66
CA LYS A 279 -25.53 -7.78 21.26
C LYS A 279 -27.03 -7.49 21.21
N GLU A 280 -27.46 -6.30 21.65
CA GLU A 280 -28.87 -5.89 21.59
C GLU A 280 -29.40 -5.82 20.14
N LEU A 281 -28.60 -5.27 19.22
CA LEU A 281 -28.92 -5.24 17.79
C LEU A 281 -29.15 -6.65 17.24
N PHE A 282 -28.25 -7.58 17.55
CA PHE A 282 -28.36 -8.94 17.07
C PHE A 282 -29.52 -9.70 17.72
N GLU A 283 -29.83 -9.47 18.99
CA GLU A 283 -31.00 -10.04 19.68
C GLU A 283 -32.29 -9.58 18.99
N LEU A 284 -32.46 -8.28 18.78
CA LEU A 284 -33.64 -7.74 18.09
C LEU A 284 -33.74 -8.19 16.62
N TRP A 285 -32.60 -8.37 15.94
CA TRP A 285 -32.58 -8.89 14.58
C TRP A 285 -33.00 -10.36 14.50
N ALA A 286 -32.65 -11.18 15.50
CA ALA A 286 -33.16 -12.55 15.56
C ALA A 286 -34.69 -12.59 15.69
N ASP A 287 -35.27 -11.66 16.47
CA ASP A 287 -36.70 -11.61 16.71
C ASP A 287 -37.51 -11.00 15.54
N LYS A 288 -36.91 -10.06 14.80
CA LYS A 288 -37.60 -9.28 13.76
C LYS A 288 -36.75 -9.16 12.47
N PRO A 289 -36.53 -10.25 11.73
CA PRO A 289 -35.62 -10.26 10.58
C PRO A 289 -36.02 -9.32 9.42
N GLU A 290 -37.31 -9.04 9.26
CA GLU A 290 -37.85 -8.28 8.12
C GLU A 290 -37.70 -6.75 8.24
N ASN A 291 -37.38 -6.21 9.42
CA ASN A 291 -37.38 -4.76 9.65
C ASN A 291 -36.00 -4.22 10.07
N THR A 292 -34.95 -4.62 9.36
CA THR A 292 -33.54 -4.32 9.69
C THR A 292 -33.27 -2.83 9.92
N LEU A 293 -33.90 -1.96 9.13
CA LEU A 293 -33.75 -0.49 9.24
C LEU A 293 -34.29 0.07 10.56
N SER A 294 -35.45 -0.40 11.02
CA SER A 294 -36.03 0.04 12.31
C SER A 294 -35.22 -0.43 13.53
N ILE A 295 -34.42 -1.48 13.38
CA ILE A 295 -33.75 -2.10 14.53
C ILE A 295 -32.60 -1.21 15.01
N LEU A 296 -31.79 -0.68 14.10
CA LEU A 296 -30.71 0.25 14.46
C LEU A 296 -31.25 1.45 15.23
N THR A 297 -32.32 2.05 14.71
CA THR A 297 -32.94 3.23 15.33
C THR A 297 -33.63 2.90 16.64
N THR A 298 -34.18 1.69 16.78
CA THR A 298 -34.77 1.20 18.04
C THR A 298 -33.72 1.00 19.12
N VAL A 299 -32.64 0.25 18.83
CA VAL A 299 -31.53 0.01 19.78
C VAL A 299 -30.95 1.34 20.24
N TYR A 300 -30.68 2.23 19.29
CA TYR A 300 -30.16 3.55 19.60
C TYR A 300 -31.14 4.38 20.43
N GLY A 301 -32.42 4.43 20.02
CA GLY A 301 -33.48 5.16 20.69
C GLY A 301 -33.67 4.76 22.16
N ASN A 302 -33.52 3.47 22.47
CA ASN A 302 -33.64 2.94 23.83
C ASN A 302 -32.60 3.52 24.80
N HIS A 303 -31.42 3.86 24.30
CA HIS A 303 -30.28 4.29 25.13
C HIS A 303 -29.85 5.75 24.91
N ARG A 304 -30.35 6.40 23.86
CA ARG A 304 -29.98 7.77 23.46
C ARG A 304 -29.97 8.75 24.63
N SER A 305 -31.05 8.83 25.40
CA SER A 305 -31.16 9.81 26.49
C SER A 305 -30.13 9.57 27.59
N ASN A 306 -29.77 8.31 27.86
CA ASN A 306 -28.77 7.97 28.87
C ASN A 306 -27.35 8.31 28.39
N LEU A 307 -27.06 8.04 27.11
CA LEU A 307 -25.80 8.40 26.47
C LEU A 307 -25.60 9.92 26.50
N GLN A 308 -26.63 10.66 26.10
CA GLN A 308 -26.59 12.13 26.09
C GLN A 308 -26.38 12.71 27.48
N ALA A 309 -27.00 12.14 28.52
CA ALA A 309 -26.78 12.55 29.91
C ALA A 309 -25.32 12.31 30.36
N GLN A 310 -24.78 11.11 30.11
CA GLN A 310 -23.41 10.76 30.49
C GLN A 310 -22.35 11.58 29.78
N ILE A 311 -22.55 11.88 28.50
CA ILE A 311 -21.64 12.75 27.73
C ILE A 311 -21.73 14.19 28.25
N ARG A 312 -22.95 14.71 28.46
CA ARG A 312 -23.17 16.07 28.97
C ARG A 312 -22.48 16.31 30.31
N ASP A 313 -22.58 15.37 31.25
CA ASP A 313 -21.97 15.51 32.58
C ASP A 313 -20.43 15.45 32.54
N ARG A 314 -19.86 14.87 31.48
CA ARG A 314 -18.41 14.74 31.26
C ARG A 314 -17.79 15.90 30.46
N LEU A 315 -18.61 16.67 29.75
CA LEU A 315 -18.22 17.88 29.02
C LEU A 315 -18.11 19.07 29.99
N ASP A 316 -16.95 19.19 30.64
CA ASP A 316 -16.61 20.20 31.65
C ASP A 316 -17.11 21.61 31.28
N THR A 317 -18.03 22.17 32.07
CA THR A 317 -18.66 23.50 31.86
C THR A 317 -17.70 24.70 31.99
N THR A 318 -16.44 24.46 32.35
CA THR A 318 -15.48 25.51 32.70
C THR A 318 -14.64 26.02 31.53
N THR A 319 -14.42 25.24 30.46
CA THR A 319 -13.63 25.72 29.30
C THR A 319 -14.46 26.55 28.33
N LEU A 320 -13.83 27.56 27.71
CA LEU A 320 -14.45 28.45 26.72
C LEU A 320 -14.99 27.69 25.50
N GLN A 321 -14.38 26.54 25.21
CA GLN A 321 -14.78 25.59 24.17
C GLN A 321 -16.06 24.84 24.56
N SER A 322 -16.17 24.35 25.80
CA SER A 322 -17.40 23.74 26.33
C SER A 322 -18.57 24.71 26.46
N ARG A 323 -18.33 26.00 26.74
CA ARG A 323 -19.40 27.02 26.76
C ARG A 323 -19.91 27.35 25.35
N ARG A 324 -19.02 27.39 24.35
CA ARG A 324 -19.40 27.51 22.92
C ARG A 324 -20.13 26.26 22.41
N LEU A 325 -19.68 25.09 22.84
CA LEU A 325 -20.33 23.83 22.56
C LEU A 325 -21.71 23.78 23.22
N ASN A 326 -21.84 24.08 24.51
CA ASN A 326 -23.14 24.13 25.21
C ASN A 326 -24.14 25.13 24.60
N SER A 327 -23.67 26.27 24.06
CA SER A 327 -24.56 27.20 23.35
C SER A 327 -24.97 26.68 21.96
N GLN A 328 -24.14 25.84 21.32
CA GLN A 328 -24.49 25.11 20.09
C GLN A 328 -25.39 23.88 20.37
N PHE A 329 -25.32 23.30 21.57
CA PHE A 329 -26.08 22.11 22.01
C PHE A 329 -27.45 22.40 22.64
N SER A 330 -27.95 23.63 22.60
CA SER A 330 -29.33 23.89 23.02
C SER A 330 -30.28 23.22 22.01
N VAL A 331 -30.65 21.98 22.30
CA VAL A 331 -31.50 21.10 21.50
C VAL A 331 -32.83 21.79 21.25
N THR A 332 -32.90 22.55 20.15
CA THR A 332 -34.14 23.13 19.64
C THR A 332 -34.35 22.87 18.15
N LYS A 333 -33.45 22.19 17.43
CA LYS A 333 -33.70 21.78 16.03
C LYS A 333 -33.20 20.37 15.75
N GLY A 334 -34.07 19.57 15.12
CA GLY A 334 -33.79 18.20 14.67
C GLY A 334 -33.10 18.19 13.32
N ASP A 335 -31.86 18.70 13.25
CA ASP A 335 -31.08 18.91 12.02
C ASP A 335 -29.81 18.04 11.94
N GLY A 336 -29.78 16.90 12.65
CA GLY A 336 -28.67 15.93 12.63
C GLY A 336 -27.35 16.37 13.28
N THR A 337 -27.18 17.66 13.55
CA THR A 337 -25.99 18.23 14.21
C THR A 337 -25.73 17.64 15.61
N SER A 338 -26.77 17.17 16.30
CA SER A 338 -26.67 16.53 17.62
C SER A 338 -25.94 15.17 17.60
N TYR A 339 -25.97 14.40 16.50
CA TYR A 339 -25.42 13.03 16.48
C TYR A 339 -23.93 13.01 16.15
N ILE A 340 -23.54 13.77 15.13
CA ILE A 340 -22.13 14.00 14.79
C ILE A 340 -21.38 14.54 15.99
N LYS A 341 -21.96 15.55 16.65
CA LYS A 341 -21.30 16.19 17.77
C LYS A 341 -21.15 15.24 18.97
N MET A 342 -22.18 14.41 19.23
CA MET A 342 -22.07 13.33 20.20
C MET A 342 -20.91 12.39 19.83
N LEU A 343 -20.82 11.93 18.58
CA LEU A 343 -19.75 11.08 18.07
C LEU A 343 -18.36 11.70 18.19
N GLU A 344 -18.21 12.99 17.88
CA GLU A 344 -16.97 13.72 18.10
C GLU A 344 -16.57 13.69 19.57
N ASP A 345 -17.52 13.91 20.48
CA ASP A 345 -17.25 13.88 21.91
C ASP A 345 -16.91 12.46 22.39
N ILE A 346 -17.56 11.41 21.86
CA ILE A 346 -17.15 10.01 22.09
C ILE A 346 -15.68 9.86 21.69
N HIS A 347 -15.32 10.29 20.49
CA HIS A 347 -13.98 10.11 19.96
C HIS A 347 -12.91 10.94 20.70
N GLU A 348 -13.17 12.21 20.99
CA GLU A 348 -12.25 13.12 21.70
C GLU A 348 -12.08 12.75 23.18
N TYR A 349 -13.17 12.39 23.85
CA TYR A 349 -13.19 12.23 25.31
C TYR A 349 -12.91 10.79 25.75
N ILE A 350 -13.50 9.81 25.07
CA ILE A 350 -13.31 8.39 25.44
C ILE A 350 -12.00 7.89 24.84
N LYS A 351 -11.54 8.49 23.73
CA LYS A 351 -10.40 8.00 22.94
C LYS A 351 -10.47 6.48 22.85
N PRO A 352 -11.61 5.93 22.39
CA PRO A 352 -11.83 4.49 22.44
C PRO A 352 -10.60 3.83 21.83
N VAL A 353 -9.99 2.89 22.55
CA VAL A 353 -8.86 2.10 22.03
C VAL A 353 -9.27 1.70 20.63
N GLN A 354 -8.59 2.24 19.62
CA GLN A 354 -9.17 2.30 18.27
C GLN A 354 -9.32 0.88 17.74
N HIS A 355 -10.51 0.31 17.95
CA HIS A 355 -10.79 -1.06 17.62
C HIS A 355 -10.58 -1.20 16.10
N PRO A 356 -9.79 -2.17 15.60
CA PRO A 356 -9.51 -2.28 14.17
C PRO A 356 -10.78 -2.30 13.30
N LEU A 357 -11.83 -2.96 13.80
CA LEU A 357 -13.17 -2.96 13.20
C LEU A 357 -13.80 -1.57 13.04
N LEU A 358 -13.56 -0.61 13.95
CA LEU A 358 -14.05 0.77 13.84
C LEU A 358 -13.37 1.47 12.65
N LYS A 359 -12.06 1.30 12.48
CA LYS A 359 -11.33 1.82 11.31
C LYS A 359 -11.85 1.20 10.01
N HIS A 360 -12.05 -0.13 10.00
CA HIS A 360 -12.59 -0.81 8.83
C HIS A 360 -14.02 -0.39 8.48
N LEU A 361 -14.88 -0.19 9.49
CA LEU A 361 -16.22 0.35 9.31
C LEU A 361 -16.16 1.75 8.73
N ALA A 362 -15.40 2.66 9.34
CA ALA A 362 -15.28 4.04 8.89
C ALA A 362 -14.84 4.12 7.42
N ARG A 363 -13.86 3.30 7.03
CA ARG A 363 -13.38 3.21 5.65
C ARG A 363 -14.44 2.72 4.66
N GLN A 364 -15.04 1.54 4.87
CA GLN A 364 -16.04 1.02 3.93
C GLN A 364 -17.31 1.86 3.92
N ALA A 365 -17.67 2.47 5.05
CA ALA A 365 -18.75 3.43 5.12
C ALA A 365 -18.46 4.66 4.25
N ALA A 366 -17.22 5.16 4.24
CA ALA A 366 -16.81 6.26 3.37
C ALA A 366 -16.98 5.91 1.89
N GLU A 367 -16.52 4.73 1.47
CA GLU A 367 -16.70 4.22 0.10
C GLU A 367 -18.20 4.14 -0.28
N GLN A 368 -19.03 3.59 0.61
CA GLN A 368 -20.48 3.47 0.38
C GLN A 368 -21.18 4.82 0.31
N LEU A 369 -20.83 5.76 1.20
CA LEU A 369 -21.40 7.11 1.20
C LEU A 369 -21.00 7.90 -0.04
N LEU A 370 -19.77 7.73 -0.55
CA LEU A 370 -19.33 8.33 -1.82
C LEU A 370 -20.07 7.74 -3.00
N ALA A 371 -20.25 6.42 -3.03
CA ALA A 371 -21.04 5.76 -4.05
C ALA A 371 -22.46 6.33 -4.08
N ILE A 372 -23.12 6.44 -2.91
CA ILE A 372 -24.44 7.06 -2.79
C ILE A 372 -24.41 8.50 -3.31
N TYR A 373 -23.42 9.31 -2.92
CA TYR A 373 -23.31 10.70 -3.36
C TYR A 373 -23.20 10.85 -4.88
N TYR A 374 -22.29 10.12 -5.52
CA TYR A 374 -22.02 10.28 -6.95
C TYR A 374 -23.05 9.57 -7.83
N GLN A 375 -23.61 8.43 -7.40
CA GLN A 375 -24.53 7.62 -8.18
C GLN A 375 -26.01 8.04 -8.06
N THR A 376 -26.37 8.85 -7.06
CA THR A 376 -27.73 9.42 -7.00
C THR A 376 -27.88 10.50 -8.08
N GLU A 377 -28.80 10.36 -9.03
CA GLU A 377 -28.96 11.29 -10.18
C GLU A 377 -29.56 12.67 -9.82
N ASN A 378 -29.82 12.96 -8.54
CA ASN A 378 -30.53 14.18 -8.14
C ASN A 378 -29.72 15.47 -8.36
N VAL A 379 -30.40 16.48 -8.92
CA VAL A 379 -29.93 17.85 -9.21
C VAL A 379 -29.59 18.66 -7.94
N GLU A 380 -29.89 18.13 -6.74
CA GLU A 380 -29.62 18.77 -5.44
C GLU A 380 -28.32 18.28 -4.76
N LYS A 381 -27.36 17.68 -5.48
CA LYS A 381 -26.07 17.25 -4.89
C LYS A 381 -25.35 18.37 -4.12
N ASP A 382 -25.46 19.60 -4.58
CA ASP A 382 -24.86 20.78 -3.94
C ASP A 382 -25.62 21.21 -2.66
N ALA A 383 -26.88 20.80 -2.48
CA ALA A 383 -27.68 21.09 -1.29
C ALA A 383 -27.44 20.07 -0.15
N ILE A 384 -27.03 18.84 -0.47
CA ILE A 384 -26.98 17.72 0.51
C ILE A 384 -25.56 17.48 1.05
N TRP A 385 -24.50 18.12 0.53
CA TRP A 385 -23.12 17.82 0.99
C TRP A 385 -22.22 19.06 1.06
N HIS A 386 -22.80 20.24 1.26
CA HIS A 386 -22.05 21.45 1.61
C HIS A 386 -21.58 21.40 3.07
N ASP A 387 -20.62 22.27 3.42
CA ASP A 387 -20.15 22.40 4.80
C ASP A 387 -21.32 22.57 5.78
N ARG A 388 -21.29 21.85 6.90
CA ARG A 388 -22.36 21.78 7.93
C ARG A 388 -23.57 20.89 7.60
N HIS A 389 -23.62 20.26 6.43
CA HIS A 389 -24.60 19.22 6.17
C HIS A 389 -24.17 17.89 6.81
N GLU A 390 -25.13 17.09 7.29
CA GLU A 390 -24.91 15.84 8.03
C GLU A 390 -23.91 14.89 7.35
N GLY A 391 -24.00 14.80 6.03
CA GLY A 391 -23.10 13.98 5.23
C GLY A 391 -21.64 14.45 5.25
N ALA A 392 -21.40 15.75 5.03
CA ALA A 392 -20.06 16.34 5.07
C ALA A 392 -19.41 16.20 6.46
N GLU A 393 -20.19 16.40 7.51
CA GLU A 393 -19.72 16.21 8.88
C GLU A 393 -19.45 14.73 9.22
N THR A 394 -20.22 13.80 8.65
CA THR A 394 -19.96 12.36 8.79
C THR A 394 -18.62 11.98 8.16
N PHE A 395 -18.28 12.53 6.98
CA PHE A 395 -16.93 12.36 6.41
C PHE A 395 -15.83 12.96 7.28
N ARG A 396 -16.08 14.12 7.92
CA ARG A 396 -15.11 14.72 8.85
C ARG A 396 -14.82 13.84 10.04
N LEU A 397 -15.87 13.27 10.62
CA LEU A 397 -15.73 12.30 11.69
C LEU A 397 -14.97 11.04 11.23
N ILE A 398 -15.31 10.49 10.07
CA ILE A 398 -14.59 9.36 9.49
C ILE A 398 -13.11 9.70 9.31
N GLY A 399 -12.79 10.90 8.79
CA GLY A 399 -11.42 11.39 8.69
C GLY A 399 -10.70 11.43 10.04
N LYS A 400 -11.37 11.90 11.10
CA LYS A 400 -10.84 11.86 12.48
C LYS A 400 -10.56 10.43 12.96
N ILE A 401 -11.50 9.50 12.78
CA ILE A 401 -11.35 8.08 13.15
C ILE A 401 -10.20 7.42 12.39
N LEU A 402 -9.99 7.78 11.12
CA LEU A 402 -8.92 7.27 10.27
C LEU A 402 -7.60 8.04 10.43
N GLU A 403 -7.57 9.06 11.29
CA GLU A 403 -6.43 9.97 11.53
C GLU A 403 -5.92 10.61 10.23
N LYS A 404 -6.85 11.06 9.38
CA LYS A 404 -6.59 11.61 8.05
C LYS A 404 -7.30 12.92 7.80
N PRO A 405 -6.75 13.78 6.92
CA PRO A 405 -7.46 14.96 6.45
C PRO A 405 -8.79 14.53 5.80
N CYS A 406 -9.88 15.12 6.25
CA CYS A 406 -11.21 14.84 5.74
C CYS A 406 -11.35 15.28 4.28
N ILE A 407 -11.90 14.41 3.43
CA ILE A 407 -12.39 14.78 2.10
C ILE A 407 -13.87 15.11 2.22
N VAL A 408 -14.23 16.37 1.95
CA VAL A 408 -15.63 16.75 1.74
C VAL A 408 -15.87 16.83 0.23
N PRO A 409 -16.76 16.00 -0.36
CA PRO A 409 -16.94 15.89 -1.81
C PRO A 409 -17.30 17.20 -2.54
N SER A 410 -17.93 18.17 -1.86
CA SER A 410 -18.30 19.47 -2.44
C SER A 410 -17.10 20.33 -2.85
N ASN A 411 -15.89 20.03 -2.37
CA ASN A 411 -14.65 20.62 -2.86
C ASN A 411 -14.01 19.68 -3.91
N TYR A 412 -14.53 19.74 -5.14
CA TYR A 412 -14.19 18.94 -6.34
C TYR A 412 -12.69 18.84 -6.72
N LYS A 413 -11.77 19.43 -5.95
CA LYS A 413 -10.32 19.38 -6.16
C LYS A 413 -9.55 18.57 -5.12
N THR A 414 -10.22 18.08 -4.07
CA THR A 414 -9.56 17.24 -3.07
C THR A 414 -9.62 15.79 -3.56
N TYR A 415 -8.57 15.37 -4.27
CA TYR A 415 -8.38 13.99 -4.72
C TYR A 415 -8.79 12.99 -3.62
N LEU A 416 -9.53 11.95 -3.99
CA LEU A 416 -10.02 10.84 -3.14
C LEU A 416 -8.90 10.10 -2.37
N ASN A 417 -7.64 10.50 -2.53
CA ASN A 417 -6.42 10.02 -1.87
C ASN A 417 -6.50 9.98 -0.32
N GLY A 418 -7.39 10.75 0.30
CA GLY A 418 -7.61 10.76 1.76
C GLY A 418 -8.46 9.60 2.31
N LEU A 419 -9.06 8.77 1.46
CA LEU A 419 -9.85 7.60 1.87
C LEU A 419 -9.02 6.35 2.04
N ASP A 420 -7.82 6.32 1.47
CA ASP A 420 -6.89 5.21 1.64
C ASP A 420 -6.40 5.23 3.09
N PRO A 421 -6.80 4.30 3.99
CA PRO A 421 -6.33 4.21 5.38
C PRO A 421 -4.80 4.06 5.48
N LEU A 422 -4.13 3.77 4.37
CA LEU A 422 -2.71 3.50 4.26
C LEU A 422 -1.91 4.68 3.65
N SER A 423 -2.54 5.84 3.43
CA SER A 423 -1.90 7.00 2.76
C SER A 423 -0.77 7.68 3.54
N HIS A 424 -0.49 7.27 4.78
CA HIS A 424 0.76 7.59 5.47
C HIS A 424 1.65 6.35 5.56
N ALA A 425 2.76 6.39 4.81
CA ALA A 425 4.04 5.77 5.11
C ALA A 425 3.96 4.46 5.91
N MET A 426 3.38 3.39 5.34
CA MET A 426 3.96 2.08 5.63
C MET A 426 5.28 2.05 4.88
N ASP A 427 6.40 2.03 5.62
CA ASP A 427 7.69 1.69 5.04
C ASP A 427 7.51 0.42 4.20
N MET A 428 7.86 0.52 2.92
CA MET A 428 7.92 -0.62 2.03
C MET A 428 9.05 -1.55 2.51
N ILE A 429 8.77 -2.46 3.45
CA ILE A 429 9.71 -3.50 3.93
C ILE A 429 8.97 -4.85 4.05
N PRO A 430 9.61 -6.03 3.95
CA PRO A 430 9.76 -6.80 2.72
C PRO A 430 9.05 -8.18 2.71
N ALA A 431 8.73 -8.63 1.49
CA ALA A 431 8.83 -10.00 0.93
C ALA A 431 8.10 -11.23 1.53
N SER A 432 7.38 -11.19 2.66
CA SER A 432 6.74 -12.45 3.16
C SER A 432 5.27 -12.40 3.59
N SER A 433 4.61 -11.24 3.60
CA SER A 433 3.20 -11.11 4.02
C SER A 433 2.33 -10.20 3.13
N TYR A 434 2.75 -9.94 1.89
CA TYR A 434 2.41 -8.71 1.14
C TYR A 434 1.34 -8.77 0.05
N ASP A 435 0.38 -9.70 0.08
CA ASP A 435 -0.62 -9.73 -0.99
C ASP A 435 -1.90 -8.94 -0.66
N PHE A 436 -2.42 -9.03 0.57
CA PHE A 436 -3.78 -8.55 0.86
C PHE A 436 -3.90 -7.04 1.05
N LYS A 437 -3.02 -6.45 1.88
CA LYS A 437 -3.06 -5.00 2.16
C LYS A 437 -2.77 -4.20 0.89
N HIS A 438 -1.89 -4.74 0.05
CA HIS A 438 -1.57 -4.15 -1.23
C HIS A 438 -2.73 -4.27 -2.23
N ALA A 439 -3.33 -5.46 -2.35
CA ALA A 439 -4.53 -5.66 -3.16
C ALA A 439 -5.67 -4.73 -2.72
N GLU A 440 -5.85 -4.53 -1.42
CA GLU A 440 -6.89 -3.65 -0.91
C GLU A 440 -6.63 -2.18 -1.24
N ARG A 441 -5.39 -1.70 -1.11
CA ARG A 441 -5.05 -0.33 -1.53
C ARG A 441 -5.39 -0.11 -3.01
N CYS A 442 -4.95 -1.04 -3.86
CA CYS A 442 -5.27 -1.01 -5.29
C CYS A 442 -6.79 -1.01 -5.53
N ALA A 443 -7.53 -1.83 -4.78
CA ALA A 443 -8.97 -1.89 -4.87
C ALA A 443 -9.63 -0.56 -4.49
N ILE A 444 -9.18 0.11 -3.41
CA ILE A 444 -9.73 1.40 -2.97
C ILE A 444 -9.47 2.50 -4.01
N GLU A 445 -8.26 2.58 -4.56
CA GLU A 445 -7.92 3.55 -5.61
C GLU A 445 -8.79 3.33 -6.86
N ILE A 446 -9.02 2.07 -7.27
CA ILE A 446 -9.88 1.76 -8.41
C ILE A 446 -11.36 2.01 -8.09
N ILE A 447 -11.85 1.64 -6.89
CA ILE A 447 -13.22 1.93 -6.45
C ILE A 447 -13.48 3.44 -6.49
N SER A 448 -12.54 4.24 -6.02
CA SER A 448 -12.62 5.70 -6.03
C SER A 448 -12.84 6.25 -7.44
N GLY A 449 -12.13 5.71 -8.44
CA GLY A 449 -12.38 6.02 -9.84
C GLY A 449 -13.71 5.45 -10.36
N ALA A 450 -14.03 4.21 -10.00
CA ALA A 450 -15.23 3.49 -10.43
C ALA A 450 -16.54 4.13 -9.98
N ILE A 451 -16.53 4.78 -8.81
CA ILE A 451 -17.64 5.59 -8.30
C ILE A 451 -17.91 6.81 -9.20
N LEU A 452 -16.88 7.37 -9.82
CA LEU A 452 -17.00 8.52 -10.73
C LEU A 452 -17.38 8.08 -12.15
N SER A 453 -16.63 7.14 -12.73
CA SER A 453 -16.91 6.59 -14.05
C SER A 453 -16.12 5.29 -14.32
N THR A 454 -16.59 4.52 -15.30
CA THR A 454 -15.86 3.35 -15.81
C THR A 454 -14.49 3.73 -16.36
N GLU A 455 -14.39 4.87 -17.06
CA GLU A 455 -13.13 5.37 -17.61
C GLU A 455 -12.12 5.70 -16.51
N MET A 456 -12.55 6.38 -15.45
CA MET A 456 -11.66 6.74 -14.34
C MET A 456 -11.16 5.50 -13.58
N ALA A 457 -11.97 4.45 -13.46
CA ALA A 457 -11.50 3.16 -12.94
C ALA A 457 -10.38 2.56 -13.81
N MET A 458 -10.47 2.66 -15.13
CA MET A 458 -9.44 2.15 -16.05
C MET A 458 -8.14 2.96 -15.92
N ILE A 459 -8.25 4.29 -15.84
CA ILE A 459 -7.12 5.20 -15.66
C ILE A 459 -6.38 4.85 -14.35
N ASN A 460 -7.12 4.68 -13.25
CA ASN A 460 -6.53 4.30 -11.96
C ASN A 460 -5.88 2.92 -12.02
N ALA A 461 -6.48 1.95 -12.72
CA ALA A 461 -5.88 0.64 -12.90
C ALA A 461 -4.54 0.70 -13.67
N ARG A 462 -4.46 1.48 -14.75
CA ARG A 462 -3.19 1.70 -15.47
C ARG A 462 -2.16 2.42 -14.58
N TYR A 463 -2.59 3.45 -13.85
CA TYR A 463 -1.73 4.18 -12.90
C TYR A 463 -1.12 3.26 -11.83
N ILE A 464 -1.93 2.39 -11.23
CA ILE A 464 -1.49 1.40 -10.25
C ILE A 464 -0.40 0.50 -10.85
N ARG A 465 -0.63 -0.03 -12.06
CA ARG A 465 0.37 -0.90 -12.68
C ARG A 465 1.67 -0.19 -13.04
N GLN A 466 1.63 1.12 -13.33
CA GLN A 466 2.83 1.94 -13.56
C GLN A 466 3.64 2.18 -12.27
N HIS A 467 2.98 2.45 -11.14
CA HIS A 467 3.64 2.93 -9.92
C HIS A 467 4.03 1.81 -8.94
N TYR A 468 3.29 0.71 -8.93
CA TYR A 468 3.57 -0.39 -8.00
C TYR A 468 4.32 -1.49 -8.73
N GLY A 469 5.67 -1.46 -8.71
CA GLY A 469 6.52 -2.41 -9.43
C GLY A 469 6.29 -3.89 -9.07
N GLN A 470 5.79 -4.18 -7.86
CA GLN A 470 5.34 -5.52 -7.44
C GLN A 470 4.05 -5.99 -8.15
N VAL A 471 3.34 -5.08 -8.81
CA VAL A 471 2.11 -5.27 -9.59
C VAL A 471 2.39 -5.24 -11.09
N LYS A 472 3.66 -5.23 -11.52
CA LYS A 472 3.99 -5.45 -12.94
C LYS A 472 3.30 -6.74 -13.42
N ASN A 473 3.34 -7.78 -12.59
CA ASN A 473 2.63 -9.04 -12.78
C ASN A 473 1.86 -9.38 -11.50
N PRO A 474 0.65 -8.81 -11.29
CA PRO A 474 -0.10 -9.09 -10.08
C PRO A 474 -0.43 -10.58 -10.00
N SER A 475 -0.36 -11.14 -8.79
CA SER A 475 -0.82 -12.52 -8.58
C SER A 475 -2.32 -12.62 -8.96
N PRO A 476 -2.79 -13.78 -9.45
CA PRO A 476 -4.20 -13.99 -9.76
C PRO A 476 -5.13 -13.64 -8.59
N PHE A 477 -4.64 -13.81 -7.36
CA PHE A 477 -5.32 -13.38 -6.15
C PHE A 477 -5.58 -11.86 -6.12
N ILE A 478 -4.53 -11.05 -6.29
CA ILE A 478 -4.64 -9.58 -6.25
C ILE A 478 -5.68 -9.11 -7.27
N ILE A 479 -5.64 -9.66 -8.49
CA ILE A 479 -6.60 -9.36 -9.54
C ILE A 479 -8.01 -9.75 -9.08
N SER A 480 -8.21 -11.00 -8.63
CA SER A 480 -9.54 -11.46 -8.19
C SER A 480 -10.08 -10.62 -7.03
N TRP A 481 -9.23 -10.21 -6.10
CA TRP A 481 -9.60 -9.36 -4.97
C TRP A 481 -10.11 -8.00 -5.44
N ILE A 482 -9.32 -7.31 -6.27
CA ILE A 482 -9.67 -6.01 -6.85
C ILE A 482 -10.99 -6.10 -7.61
N LEU A 483 -11.15 -7.09 -8.49
CA LEU A 483 -12.37 -7.25 -9.29
C LEU A 483 -13.60 -7.48 -8.41
N ASN A 484 -13.50 -8.34 -7.39
CA ASN A 484 -14.60 -8.59 -6.45
C ASN A 484 -14.97 -7.35 -5.63
N ARG A 485 -13.99 -6.51 -5.30
CA ARG A 485 -14.18 -5.27 -4.55
C ARG A 485 -14.84 -4.17 -5.38
N VAL A 486 -14.48 -4.05 -6.66
CA VAL A 486 -15.01 -3.01 -7.57
C VAL A 486 -16.40 -3.36 -8.10
N LYS A 487 -16.70 -4.65 -8.30
CA LYS A 487 -17.95 -5.13 -8.92
C LYS A 487 -19.24 -4.54 -8.31
N PRO A 488 -19.37 -4.39 -6.98
CA PRO A 488 -20.57 -3.80 -6.38
C PRO A 488 -20.75 -2.30 -6.67
N PHE A 489 -19.68 -1.58 -7.03
CA PHE A 489 -19.71 -0.15 -7.31
C PHE A 489 -19.85 0.16 -8.80
N ASN A 490 -19.18 -0.63 -9.64
CA ASN A 490 -19.24 -0.48 -11.10
C ASN A 490 -19.03 -1.84 -11.78
N PRO A 491 -20.13 -2.58 -12.06
CA PRO A 491 -20.04 -3.89 -12.72
C PRO A 491 -19.53 -3.79 -14.16
N ASP A 492 -19.79 -2.69 -14.87
CA ASP A 492 -19.39 -2.50 -16.27
C ASP A 492 -17.87 -2.33 -16.42
N ALA A 493 -17.19 -1.86 -15.38
CA ALA A 493 -15.74 -1.75 -15.33
C ALA A 493 -15.01 -3.10 -15.29
N ILE A 494 -15.66 -4.19 -14.87
CA ILE A 494 -14.98 -5.47 -14.59
C ILE A 494 -14.28 -6.06 -15.81
N THR A 495 -14.91 -6.01 -16.99
CA THR A 495 -14.28 -6.52 -18.22
C THR A 495 -13.04 -5.70 -18.59
N GLY A 496 -13.12 -4.38 -18.47
CA GLY A 496 -11.98 -3.49 -18.74
C GLY A 496 -10.86 -3.63 -17.71
N LEU A 497 -11.20 -3.76 -16.43
CA LEU A 497 -10.23 -4.02 -15.36
C LEU A 497 -9.54 -5.36 -15.54
N THR A 498 -10.27 -6.40 -15.92
CA THR A 498 -9.69 -7.72 -16.17
C THR A 498 -8.65 -7.62 -17.28
N TYR A 499 -9.02 -6.99 -18.39
CA TYR A 499 -8.14 -6.72 -19.51
C TYR A 499 -6.86 -5.97 -19.07
N ILE A 500 -6.99 -4.84 -18.36
CA ILE A 500 -5.86 -4.03 -17.92
C ILE A 500 -5.00 -4.73 -16.88
N LEU A 501 -5.58 -5.39 -15.88
CA LEU A 501 -4.85 -5.96 -14.75
C LEU A 501 -4.17 -7.30 -15.12
N ARG A 502 -4.76 -8.06 -16.04
CA ARG A 502 -4.32 -9.41 -16.39
C ARG A 502 -3.55 -9.46 -17.70
N ASP A 503 -4.05 -8.78 -18.74
CA ASP A 503 -3.67 -9.11 -20.12
C ASP A 503 -2.74 -8.06 -20.75
N VAL A 504 -2.82 -6.79 -20.34
CA VAL A 504 -1.92 -5.73 -20.83
C VAL A 504 -0.49 -5.93 -20.29
N ALA A 505 0.53 -5.62 -21.07
CA ALA A 505 1.93 -5.63 -20.64
C ALA A 505 2.35 -4.26 -20.10
N ILE A 506 3.17 -4.26 -19.04
CA ILE A 506 3.82 -3.06 -18.50
C ILE A 506 5.31 -3.34 -18.45
N TYR A 507 6.13 -2.40 -18.90
CA TYR A 507 7.56 -2.61 -19.09
C TYR A 507 8.40 -2.00 -17.95
N GLY A 508 9.39 -2.75 -17.49
CA GLY A 508 10.36 -2.40 -16.45
C GLY A 508 11.77 -2.24 -17.02
N PRO A 509 12.74 -1.72 -16.22
CA PRO A 509 14.14 -1.62 -16.63
C PRO A 509 14.74 -2.93 -17.14
N GLU A 510 14.27 -4.07 -16.63
CA GLU A 510 14.66 -5.41 -17.04
C GLU A 510 14.24 -5.78 -18.47
N ASP A 511 13.30 -5.04 -19.07
CA ASP A 511 12.88 -5.25 -20.46
C ASP A 511 13.72 -4.43 -21.46
N LEU A 512 14.68 -3.63 -20.96
CA LEU A 512 15.65 -2.96 -21.82
C LEU A 512 16.64 -3.96 -22.41
N PRO A 513 17.10 -3.76 -23.66
CA PRO A 513 18.11 -4.62 -24.27
C PRO A 513 19.40 -4.58 -23.43
N SER A 514 19.93 -5.76 -23.10
CA SER A 514 21.12 -5.94 -22.27
C SER A 514 22.45 -5.64 -22.98
N HIS A 515 22.42 -5.44 -24.29
CA HIS A 515 23.58 -5.13 -25.12
C HIS A 515 23.40 -3.73 -25.73
N GLU A 516 24.52 -3.03 -25.95
CA GLU A 516 24.52 -1.79 -26.71
C GLU A 516 23.91 -2.04 -28.10
N LEU A 517 22.91 -1.25 -28.47
CA LEU A 517 22.33 -1.28 -29.81
C LEU A 517 23.42 -0.86 -30.79
N THR A 518 23.95 -1.83 -31.51
CA THR A 518 25.03 -1.64 -32.49
C THR A 518 24.47 -1.53 -33.92
N ASP A 519 23.27 -2.04 -34.15
CA ASP A 519 22.60 -2.02 -35.44
C ASP A 519 21.41 -1.05 -35.43
N PHE A 520 21.46 -0.04 -36.32
CA PHE A 520 20.39 0.94 -36.54
C PHE A 520 19.84 0.76 -37.96
N PRO A 521 18.84 -0.13 -38.16
CA PRO A 521 18.37 -0.52 -39.49
C PRO A 521 17.56 0.56 -40.21
N TYR A 522 17.09 1.58 -39.49
CA TYR A 522 16.19 2.61 -40.00
C TYR A 522 16.81 3.99 -39.89
N LYS A 523 16.52 4.85 -40.87
CA LYS A 523 16.85 6.27 -40.75
C LYS A 523 15.90 6.95 -39.74
N PRO A 524 16.28 8.10 -39.15
CA PRO A 524 15.43 8.76 -38.16
C PRO A 524 14.02 9.10 -38.64
N ALA A 525 13.87 9.58 -39.88
CA ALA A 525 12.56 9.88 -40.46
C ALA A 525 11.67 8.62 -40.62
N GLU A 526 12.29 7.46 -40.87
CA GLU A 526 11.60 6.17 -40.95
C GLU A 526 11.20 5.69 -39.55
N LEU A 527 12.07 5.85 -38.54
CA LEU A 527 11.74 5.58 -37.14
C LEU A 527 10.56 6.42 -36.66
N GLU A 528 10.54 7.72 -36.95
CA GLU A 528 9.41 8.60 -36.61
C GLU A 528 8.10 8.13 -37.23
N LYS A 529 8.15 7.69 -38.50
CA LYS A 529 6.98 7.15 -39.20
C LYS A 529 6.48 5.87 -38.53
N LEU A 530 7.38 4.91 -38.27
CA LEU A 530 7.04 3.65 -37.60
C LEU A 530 6.49 3.88 -36.20
N ILE A 531 7.05 4.82 -35.44
CA ILE A 531 6.55 5.18 -34.10
C ILE A 531 5.11 5.69 -34.17
N LYS A 532 4.79 6.58 -35.12
CA LYS A 532 3.42 7.09 -35.30
C LYS A 532 2.43 5.98 -35.68
N GLU A 533 2.86 5.05 -36.54
CA GLU A 533 2.08 3.88 -36.91
C GLU A 533 1.81 2.97 -35.70
N GLN A 534 2.82 2.75 -34.85
CA GLN A 534 2.65 1.95 -33.62
C GLN A 534 1.79 2.66 -32.57
N LEU A 535 1.92 3.97 -32.38
CA LEU A 535 1.05 4.75 -31.49
C LEU A 535 -0.43 4.66 -31.93
N THR A 536 -0.68 4.75 -33.25
CA THR A 536 -2.04 4.60 -33.80
C THR A 536 -2.58 3.19 -33.58
N THR A 537 -1.75 2.16 -33.84
CA THR A 537 -2.10 0.75 -33.61
C THR A 537 -2.40 0.50 -32.13
N LEU A 538 -1.58 1.04 -31.24
CA LEU A 538 -1.72 0.95 -29.80
C LEU A 538 -3.05 1.58 -29.32
N ALA A 539 -3.38 2.78 -29.79
CA ALA A 539 -4.62 3.46 -29.45
C ALA A 539 -5.85 2.65 -29.90
N LEU A 540 -5.84 2.14 -31.14
CA LEU A 540 -6.93 1.31 -31.67
C LEU A 540 -7.08 -0.03 -30.94
N ALA A 541 -5.97 -0.69 -30.62
CA ALA A 541 -5.96 -1.94 -29.89
C ALA A 541 -6.48 -1.75 -28.46
N SER A 542 -6.13 -0.64 -27.79
CA SER A 542 -6.64 -0.28 -26.46
C SER A 542 -8.13 0.01 -26.47
N GLU A 543 -8.62 0.75 -27.47
CA GLU A 543 -10.05 1.05 -27.62
C GLU A 543 -10.86 -0.24 -27.82
N LYS A 544 -10.35 -1.16 -28.64
CA LYS A 544 -10.98 -2.47 -28.92
C LYS A 544 -10.68 -3.55 -27.88
N ARG A 545 -9.83 -3.26 -26.89
CA ARG A 545 -9.38 -4.19 -25.83
C ARG A 545 -8.72 -5.46 -26.39
N GLN A 546 -7.88 -5.33 -27.42
CA GLN A 546 -7.17 -6.43 -28.06
C GLN A 546 -5.77 -6.60 -27.44
N ALA A 547 -5.66 -7.41 -26.38
CA ALA A 547 -4.44 -7.47 -25.55
C ALA A 547 -3.19 -7.86 -26.34
N ASN A 548 -3.29 -8.85 -27.22
CA ASN A 548 -2.16 -9.31 -28.02
C ASN A 548 -1.64 -8.21 -28.96
N GLU A 549 -2.54 -7.47 -29.60
CA GLU A 549 -2.17 -6.37 -30.51
C GLU A 549 -1.62 -5.17 -29.74
N GLU A 550 -2.22 -4.82 -28.59
CA GLU A 550 -1.72 -3.76 -27.68
C GLU A 550 -0.32 -4.10 -27.16
N ASN A 551 -0.09 -5.35 -26.74
CA ASN A 551 1.20 -5.79 -26.23
C ASN A 551 2.27 -5.83 -27.33
N GLN A 552 1.92 -6.27 -28.54
CA GLN A 552 2.84 -6.25 -29.67
C GLN A 552 3.20 -4.81 -30.08
N ALA A 553 2.21 -3.92 -30.17
CA ALA A 553 2.43 -2.52 -30.53
C ALA A 553 3.25 -1.78 -29.47
N SER A 554 2.97 -2.01 -28.17
CA SER A 554 3.73 -1.41 -27.08
C SER A 554 5.17 -1.92 -27.00
N ALA A 555 5.41 -3.22 -27.23
CA ALA A 555 6.77 -3.77 -27.30
C ALA A 555 7.56 -3.19 -28.48
N ALA A 556 6.93 -3.10 -29.65
CA ALA A 556 7.52 -2.48 -30.83
C ALA A 556 7.83 -1.00 -30.59
N LEU A 557 6.91 -0.27 -29.98
CA LEU A 557 7.07 1.15 -29.67
C LEU A 557 8.21 1.40 -28.67
N LEU A 558 8.34 0.58 -27.62
CA LEU A 558 9.47 0.65 -26.69
C LEU A 558 10.80 0.48 -27.43
N ASN A 559 10.92 -0.54 -28.28
CA ASN A 559 12.12 -0.79 -29.06
C ASN A 559 12.45 0.35 -30.03
N LEU A 560 11.44 0.89 -30.73
CA LEU A 560 11.61 2.01 -31.65
C LEU A 560 12.02 3.30 -30.92
N LEU A 561 11.46 3.55 -29.73
CA LEU A 561 11.84 4.69 -28.89
C LEU A 561 13.30 4.57 -28.45
N ILE A 562 13.73 3.39 -27.99
CA ILE A 562 15.14 3.16 -27.61
C ILE A 562 16.07 3.34 -28.82
N GLN A 563 15.68 2.86 -30.01
CA GLN A 563 16.45 3.07 -31.24
C GLN A 563 16.53 4.55 -31.61
N LEU A 564 15.45 5.32 -31.47
CA LEU A 564 15.42 6.76 -31.75
C LEU A 564 16.38 7.52 -30.83
N ILE A 565 16.36 7.21 -29.53
CA ILE A 565 17.22 7.89 -28.53
C ILE A 565 18.70 7.56 -28.76
N ASN A 566 19.02 6.31 -29.10
CA ASN A 566 20.40 5.85 -29.31
C ASN A 566 20.91 6.06 -30.74
N HIS A 567 20.09 6.58 -31.66
CA HIS A 567 20.47 6.70 -33.05
C HIS A 567 21.74 7.58 -33.20
N PRO A 568 22.75 7.18 -34.00
CA PRO A 568 24.01 7.93 -34.14
C PRO A 568 23.81 9.35 -34.66
N ASN A 569 22.83 9.54 -35.55
CA ASN A 569 22.46 10.84 -36.12
C ASN A 569 21.29 11.50 -35.40
N VAL A 570 21.13 11.27 -34.09
CA VAL A 570 20.08 11.94 -33.30
C VAL A 570 20.39 13.42 -33.18
N ASP A 571 19.37 14.26 -33.37
CA ASP A 571 19.45 15.71 -33.21
C ASP A 571 18.54 16.19 -32.05
N PRO A 572 18.64 17.46 -31.63
CA PRO A 572 17.82 17.99 -30.53
C PRO A 572 16.31 17.98 -30.80
N GLU A 573 15.89 18.04 -32.07
CA GLU A 573 14.47 17.97 -32.44
C GLU A 573 13.95 16.54 -32.24
N MET A 574 14.74 15.53 -32.60
CA MET A 574 14.42 14.12 -32.35
C MET A 574 14.36 13.80 -30.86
N LEU A 575 15.24 14.37 -30.03
CA LEU A 575 15.17 14.20 -28.57
C LEU A 575 13.90 14.86 -27.99
N ASN A 576 13.51 16.03 -28.49
CA ASN A 576 12.23 16.66 -28.12
C ASN A 576 11.04 15.76 -28.47
N LYS A 577 11.05 15.17 -29.67
CA LYS A 577 10.03 14.21 -30.10
C LYS A 577 10.03 12.96 -29.22
N ALA A 578 11.19 12.40 -28.91
CA ALA A 578 11.33 11.24 -28.04
C ALA A 578 10.73 11.51 -26.64
N GLN A 579 10.95 12.71 -26.10
CA GLN A 579 10.35 13.11 -24.82
C GLN A 579 8.82 13.22 -24.89
N ASN A 580 8.26 13.75 -25.98
CA ASN A 580 6.81 13.80 -26.19
C ASN A 580 6.22 12.39 -26.32
N ILE A 581 6.86 11.52 -27.10
CA ILE A 581 6.47 10.11 -27.25
C ILE A 581 6.50 9.39 -25.90
N LEU A 582 7.55 9.61 -25.10
CA LEU A 582 7.66 9.05 -23.75
C LEU A 582 6.49 9.50 -22.86
N ALA A 583 6.08 10.78 -22.94
CA ALA A 583 4.96 11.30 -22.18
C ALA A 583 3.60 10.67 -22.57
N GLU A 584 3.40 10.35 -23.85
CA GLU A 584 2.23 9.62 -24.34
C GLU A 584 2.28 8.13 -23.97
N PHE A 585 3.47 7.52 -23.99
CA PHE A 585 3.67 6.09 -23.78
C PHE A 585 3.81 5.67 -22.31
N LYS A 586 3.99 6.63 -21.37
CA LYS A 586 4.28 6.36 -19.95
C LYS A 586 3.32 5.39 -19.26
N VAL A 587 2.06 5.29 -19.69
CA VAL A 587 1.06 4.40 -19.08
C VAL A 587 1.36 2.90 -19.31
N TYR A 588 2.32 2.59 -20.18
CA TYR A 588 2.83 1.24 -20.45
C TYR A 588 4.18 0.97 -19.76
N LEU A 589 4.73 1.95 -19.07
CA LEU A 589 6.04 1.86 -18.44
C LEU A 589 5.86 1.82 -16.92
N THR A 590 6.78 1.17 -16.23
CA THR A 590 6.97 1.43 -14.79
C THR A 590 7.56 2.83 -14.61
N GLN A 591 7.28 3.47 -13.47
CA GLN A 591 7.87 4.76 -13.12
C GLN A 591 9.42 4.73 -13.16
N THR A 592 10.01 3.60 -12.78
CA THR A 592 11.47 3.41 -12.83
C THR A 592 11.97 3.43 -14.27
N LEU A 593 11.35 2.70 -15.19
CA LEU A 593 11.74 2.69 -16.60
C LEU A 593 11.52 4.06 -17.26
N GLU A 594 10.41 4.73 -16.99
CA GLU A 594 10.15 6.10 -17.46
C GLU A 594 11.30 7.04 -17.04
N THR A 595 11.72 6.96 -15.77
CA THR A 595 12.82 7.76 -15.23
C THR A 595 14.15 7.43 -15.92
N VAL A 596 14.43 6.15 -16.15
CA VAL A 596 15.64 5.70 -16.88
C VAL A 596 15.67 6.27 -18.29
N LEU A 597 14.57 6.16 -19.05
CA LEU A 597 14.47 6.68 -20.42
C LEU A 597 14.59 8.20 -20.47
N SER A 598 13.92 8.91 -19.56
CA SER A 598 13.99 10.37 -19.44
C SER A 598 15.42 10.85 -19.14
N ASN A 599 16.11 10.17 -18.21
CA ASN A 599 17.51 10.46 -17.91
C ASN A 599 18.42 10.15 -19.10
N HIS A 600 18.14 9.09 -19.86
CA HIS A 600 18.90 8.74 -21.06
C HIS A 600 18.75 9.80 -22.16
N ILE A 601 17.53 10.29 -22.41
CA ILE A 601 17.27 11.41 -23.33
C ILE A 601 18.07 12.65 -22.91
N ARG A 602 18.03 13.01 -21.62
CA ARG A 602 18.77 14.16 -21.07
C ARG A 602 20.28 13.98 -21.18
N GLN A 603 20.79 12.77 -20.99
CA GLN A 603 22.20 12.47 -21.13
C GLN A 603 22.67 12.64 -22.58
N ARG A 604 21.90 12.12 -23.55
CA ARG A 604 22.16 12.33 -24.98
C ARG A 604 22.10 13.81 -25.36
N GLN A 605 21.17 14.56 -24.81
CA GLN A 605 21.09 16.01 -25.01
C GLN A 605 22.35 16.74 -24.50
N LYS A 606 22.85 16.37 -23.30
CA LYS A 606 24.09 16.95 -22.79
C LYS A 606 25.27 16.67 -23.71
N GLU A 607 25.37 15.47 -24.25
CA GLU A 607 26.41 15.09 -25.22
C GLU A 607 26.32 15.93 -26.50
N LEU A 608 25.10 16.22 -27.00
CA LEU A 608 24.92 17.11 -28.15
C LEU A 608 25.26 18.57 -27.86
N CYS A 609 25.08 19.02 -26.62
CA CYS A 609 25.40 20.37 -26.18
C CYS A 609 26.86 20.51 -25.67
N GLN A 610 27.73 19.53 -25.92
CA GLN A 610 29.17 19.66 -25.67
C GLN A 610 29.85 20.25 -26.90
N TRP A 611 30.30 21.48 -26.78
CA TRP A 611 30.85 22.25 -27.88
C TRP A 611 32.37 22.26 -27.87
N GLU A 612 32.95 22.14 -29.07
CA GLU A 612 34.34 22.49 -29.35
C GLU A 612 34.40 23.64 -30.33
N LYS A 613 35.40 24.53 -30.20
CA LYS A 613 35.59 25.65 -31.11
C LYS A 613 35.71 25.22 -32.57
N SER A 614 36.31 24.06 -32.82
CA SER A 614 36.46 23.44 -34.14
C SER A 614 35.11 23.04 -34.78
N THR A 615 34.10 22.76 -33.96
CA THR A 615 32.76 22.32 -34.38
C THR A 615 31.75 23.45 -34.46
N LEU A 616 32.10 24.61 -33.90
CA LEU A 616 31.30 25.82 -34.04
C LEU A 616 31.36 26.27 -35.51
N GLY A 617 30.20 26.32 -36.17
CA GLY A 617 30.09 26.85 -37.52
C GLY A 617 30.48 28.33 -37.61
N ALA A 618 30.46 28.89 -38.82
CA ALA A 618 30.69 30.32 -38.99
C ALA A 618 29.65 31.13 -38.20
N PHE A 619 30.10 31.84 -37.16
CA PHE A 619 29.25 32.72 -36.38
C PHE A 619 29.17 34.08 -37.06
N GLU A 620 28.01 34.40 -37.63
CA GLU A 620 27.76 35.72 -38.21
C GLU A 620 27.54 36.73 -37.09
N ILE A 621 28.51 37.61 -36.91
CA ILE A 621 28.43 38.72 -35.97
C ILE A 621 27.46 39.73 -36.57
N GLY A 622 26.23 39.77 -36.05
CA GLY A 622 25.30 40.88 -36.34
C GLY A 622 25.78 42.20 -35.75
N ASP A 623 25.01 43.28 -35.92
CA ASP A 623 25.31 44.62 -35.38
C ASP A 623 25.22 44.72 -33.83
N GLU A 624 25.05 43.60 -33.13
CA GLU A 624 24.93 43.55 -31.67
C GLU A 624 26.32 43.63 -31.00
N GLU A 625 26.47 44.51 -29.99
CA GLU A 625 27.67 44.52 -29.13
C GLU A 625 27.66 43.28 -28.22
N TRP A 626 28.56 42.34 -28.48
CA TRP A 626 28.71 41.10 -27.71
C TRP A 626 29.62 41.28 -26.50
N ASP A 627 29.15 40.92 -25.31
CA ASP A 627 29.93 40.96 -24.06
C ASP A 627 29.72 39.73 -23.16
N LEU A 628 30.47 39.67 -22.04
CA LEU A 628 30.40 38.57 -21.07
C LEU A 628 29.07 38.50 -20.29
N GLU A 629 28.33 39.60 -20.19
CA GLU A 629 27.01 39.61 -19.53
C GLU A 629 25.97 38.90 -20.41
N GLN A 630 26.04 39.12 -21.72
CA GLN A 630 25.22 38.41 -22.70
C GLN A 630 25.53 36.92 -22.74
N VAL A 631 26.80 36.52 -22.64
CA VAL A 631 27.17 35.10 -22.49
C VAL A 631 26.48 34.47 -21.27
N SER A 632 26.53 35.16 -20.13
CA SER A 632 25.91 34.69 -18.88
C SER A 632 24.38 34.57 -18.99
N LYS A 633 23.74 35.51 -19.71
CA LYS A 633 22.31 35.46 -20.00
C LYS A 633 21.95 34.27 -20.89
N LEU A 634 22.64 34.08 -22.01
CA LEU A 634 22.42 32.97 -22.94
C LEU A 634 22.62 31.61 -22.25
N LYS A 635 23.64 31.48 -21.41
CA LYS A 635 23.86 30.30 -20.57
C LYS A 635 22.69 30.04 -19.62
N SER A 636 22.16 31.09 -18.99
CA SER A 636 21.00 30.98 -18.10
C SER A 636 19.75 30.55 -18.88
N ASP A 637 19.51 31.13 -20.05
CA ASP A 637 18.40 30.77 -20.94
C ASP A 637 18.52 29.31 -21.41
N ALA A 638 19.74 28.84 -21.70
CA ALA A 638 20.02 27.44 -22.05
C ALA A 638 19.70 26.49 -20.88
N ILE A 639 20.13 26.80 -19.66
CA ILE A 639 19.83 25.99 -18.47
C ILE A 639 18.33 25.90 -18.20
N VAL A 640 17.61 27.03 -18.30
CA VAL A 640 16.16 27.06 -18.13
C VAL A 640 15.49 26.19 -19.20
N ALA A 641 15.93 26.31 -20.46
CA ALA A 641 15.42 25.48 -21.54
C ALA A 641 15.66 23.98 -21.29
N GLY A 642 16.84 23.58 -20.83
CA GLY A 642 17.14 22.18 -20.47
C GLY A 642 16.27 21.67 -19.33
N TYR A 643 16.01 22.49 -18.30
CA TYR A 643 15.10 22.15 -17.20
C TYR A 643 13.65 21.96 -17.66
N GLU A 644 13.20 22.78 -18.61
CA GLU A 644 11.87 22.68 -19.23
C GLU A 644 11.76 21.60 -20.33
N ASN A 645 12.83 20.82 -20.55
CA ASN A 645 12.96 19.84 -21.65
C ASN A 645 12.72 20.46 -23.04
N GLN A 646 13.14 21.72 -23.25
CA GLN A 646 13.13 22.40 -24.54
C GLN A 646 14.50 22.23 -25.23
N PHE A 647 14.81 21.00 -25.63
CA PHE A 647 16.17 20.61 -26.06
C PHE A 647 16.69 21.37 -27.27
N LEU A 648 15.86 21.64 -28.28
CA LEU A 648 16.25 22.49 -29.41
C LEU A 648 16.64 23.92 -29.00
N LYS A 649 15.96 24.48 -27.98
CA LYS A 649 16.27 25.82 -27.47
C LYS A 649 17.56 25.79 -26.66
N GLU A 650 17.71 24.83 -25.75
CA GLU A 650 18.96 24.61 -25.00
C GLU A 650 20.17 24.47 -25.94
N TYR A 651 20.03 23.68 -26.99
CA TYR A 651 21.08 23.49 -28.00
C TYR A 651 21.45 24.81 -28.69
N ARG A 652 20.47 25.58 -29.16
CA ARG A 652 20.73 26.88 -29.84
C ARG A 652 21.32 27.92 -28.90
N GLU A 653 20.78 28.06 -27.69
CA GLU A 653 21.23 29.06 -26.72
C GLU A 653 22.62 28.70 -26.16
N SER A 654 22.91 27.42 -25.91
CA SER A 654 24.26 26.98 -25.52
C SER A 654 25.26 27.21 -26.66
N GLN A 655 24.93 26.84 -27.90
CA GLN A 655 25.77 27.12 -29.06
C GLN A 655 26.09 28.61 -29.19
N LYS A 656 25.06 29.46 -29.04
CA LYS A 656 25.20 30.91 -29.11
C LYS A 656 26.07 31.43 -27.97
N ALA A 657 25.87 30.96 -26.74
CA ALA A 657 26.70 31.33 -25.60
C ALA A 657 28.18 31.02 -25.83
N ILE A 658 28.50 29.82 -26.34
CA ILE A 658 29.87 29.41 -26.64
C ILE A 658 30.47 30.22 -27.80
N ASN A 659 29.71 30.49 -28.87
CA ASN A 659 30.16 31.32 -29.98
C ASN A 659 30.46 32.76 -29.55
N VAL A 660 29.57 33.35 -28.77
CA VAL A 660 29.74 34.71 -28.21
C VAL A 660 30.94 34.73 -27.27
N PHE A 661 31.12 33.70 -26.43
CA PHE A 661 32.29 33.61 -25.56
C PHE A 661 33.60 33.51 -26.35
N ALA A 662 33.65 32.68 -27.40
CA ALA A 662 34.82 32.56 -28.27
C ALA A 662 35.17 33.91 -28.92
N PHE A 663 34.16 34.63 -29.44
CA PHE A 663 34.32 35.96 -30.01
C PHE A 663 34.83 36.99 -28.99
N VAL A 664 34.22 37.03 -27.80
CA VAL A 664 34.61 37.96 -26.73
C VAL A 664 36.03 37.65 -26.25
N LEU A 665 36.40 36.38 -26.12
CA LEU A 665 37.75 35.96 -25.72
C LEU A 665 38.82 36.33 -26.75
N GLU A 666 38.51 36.27 -28.04
CA GLU A 666 39.43 36.70 -29.11
C GLU A 666 39.67 38.21 -29.12
N ASN A 667 38.63 38.98 -28.79
CA ASN A 667 38.64 40.44 -28.81
C ASN A 667 38.92 41.07 -27.43
N ILE A 668 39.10 40.25 -26.39
CA ILE A 668 39.29 40.75 -25.02
C ILE A 668 40.56 41.58 -24.93
N ASN A 669 40.49 42.70 -24.21
CA ASN A 669 41.67 43.51 -23.94
C ASN A 669 42.64 42.73 -23.05
N LYS A 670 43.71 42.19 -23.65
CA LYS A 670 44.74 41.39 -22.98
C LYS A 670 45.49 42.11 -21.85
N LYS A 671 45.32 43.43 -21.72
CA LYS A 671 45.90 44.25 -20.65
C LYS A 671 44.92 44.55 -19.51
N ASP A 672 43.65 44.18 -19.65
CA ASP A 672 42.62 44.37 -18.63
C ASP A 672 42.46 43.10 -17.78
N ILE A 673 43.08 43.10 -16.60
CA ILE A 673 43.03 41.96 -15.67
C ILE A 673 41.61 41.69 -15.14
N HIS A 674 40.75 42.71 -15.06
CA HIS A 674 39.37 42.52 -14.59
C HIS A 674 38.53 41.83 -15.65
N ALA A 675 38.67 42.23 -16.92
CA ALA A 675 38.02 41.56 -18.03
C ALA A 675 38.47 40.09 -18.14
N LEU A 676 39.78 39.81 -18.02
CA LEU A 676 40.31 38.43 -18.06
C LEU A 676 39.81 37.57 -16.88
N ARG A 677 39.69 38.12 -15.67
CA ARG A 677 39.11 37.41 -14.52
C ARG A 677 37.62 37.16 -14.69
N HIS A 678 36.88 38.11 -15.26
CA HIS A 678 35.47 37.92 -15.57
C HIS A 678 35.28 36.83 -16.63
N ALA A 679 36.12 36.82 -17.67
CA ALA A 679 36.12 35.75 -18.69
C ALA A 679 36.44 34.37 -18.07
N HIS A 680 37.35 34.31 -17.09
CA HIS A 680 37.63 33.07 -16.36
C HIS A 680 36.40 32.57 -15.59
N ALA A 681 35.71 33.44 -14.85
CA ALA A 681 34.50 33.08 -14.11
C ALA A 681 33.38 32.60 -15.05
N VAL A 682 33.19 33.29 -16.19
CA VAL A 682 32.22 32.89 -17.21
C VAL A 682 32.61 31.56 -17.86
N LEU A 683 33.91 31.27 -18.04
CA LEU A 683 34.38 29.99 -18.54
C LEU A 683 34.08 28.83 -17.58
N GLU A 684 34.29 29.02 -16.27
CA GLU A 684 33.90 28.04 -15.24
C GLU A 684 32.38 27.76 -15.31
N ASP A 685 31.58 28.80 -15.49
CA ASP A 685 30.13 28.67 -15.66
C ASP A 685 29.72 27.93 -16.94
N LEU A 686 30.49 28.07 -18.02
CA LEU A 686 30.24 27.41 -19.31
C LEU A 686 30.76 25.97 -19.39
N GLN A 687 31.51 25.50 -18.40
CA GLN A 687 32.12 24.15 -18.40
C GLN A 687 31.11 23.05 -18.72
N VAL A 688 29.87 23.19 -18.27
CA VAL A 688 28.78 22.22 -18.51
C VAL A 688 28.41 22.01 -19.99
N TYR A 689 28.80 22.93 -20.87
CA TYR A 689 28.53 22.90 -22.32
C TYR A 689 29.81 22.80 -23.16
N LEU A 690 30.96 22.54 -22.56
CA LEU A 690 32.24 22.41 -23.25
C LEU A 690 32.72 20.97 -23.19
N THR A 691 33.45 20.52 -24.20
CA THR A 691 34.27 19.31 -24.04
C THR A 691 35.40 19.58 -23.05
N ASP A 692 35.85 18.55 -22.34
CA ASP A 692 36.96 18.66 -21.39
C ASP A 692 38.21 19.27 -22.07
N ASN A 693 38.46 18.91 -23.33
CA ASN A 693 39.56 19.43 -24.11
C ASN A 693 39.41 20.94 -24.38
N GLN A 694 38.22 21.37 -24.80
CA GLN A 694 37.97 22.78 -25.11
C GLN A 694 38.04 23.67 -23.86
N TYR A 695 37.47 23.19 -22.76
CA TYR A 695 37.54 23.87 -21.47
C TYR A 695 39.00 24.06 -21.04
N GLN A 696 39.80 22.99 -21.05
CA GLN A 696 41.21 23.05 -20.66
C GLN A 696 42.04 23.94 -21.59
N GLU A 697 41.73 23.99 -22.88
CA GLU A 697 42.41 24.87 -23.83
C GLU A 697 42.16 26.34 -23.49
N TRP A 698 40.90 26.73 -23.33
CA TRP A 698 40.53 28.11 -23.00
C TRP A 698 40.96 28.51 -21.59
N GLU A 699 40.92 27.60 -20.63
CA GLU A 699 41.43 27.82 -19.28
C GLU A 699 42.93 28.14 -19.32
N LYS A 700 43.74 27.31 -19.99
CA LYS A 700 45.18 27.55 -20.17
C LYS A 700 45.43 28.87 -20.89
N GLN A 701 44.64 29.20 -21.91
CA GLN A 701 44.75 30.46 -22.64
C GLN A 701 44.49 31.66 -21.73
N ILE A 702 43.39 31.65 -20.96
CA ILE A 702 43.02 32.75 -20.07
C ILE A 702 44.03 32.89 -18.92
N VAL A 703 44.42 31.78 -18.28
CA VAL A 703 45.42 31.78 -17.19
C VAL A 703 46.75 32.34 -17.68
N LYS A 704 47.19 31.96 -18.88
CA LYS A 704 48.40 32.54 -19.50
C LYS A 704 48.25 34.05 -19.73
N LEU A 705 47.12 34.50 -20.27
CA LEU A 705 46.85 35.93 -20.46
C LEU A 705 46.84 36.71 -19.13
N ILE A 706 46.28 36.13 -18.07
CA ILE A 706 46.28 36.72 -16.72
C ILE A 706 47.72 36.82 -16.19
N HIS A 707 48.52 35.76 -16.37
CA HIS A 707 49.92 35.74 -15.93
C HIS A 707 50.78 36.75 -16.68
N ASP A 708 50.57 36.88 -17.99
CA ASP A 708 51.33 37.77 -18.89
C ASP A 708 50.86 39.24 -18.81
N CYS A 709 49.76 39.51 -18.10
CA CYS A 709 49.25 40.85 -17.89
C CYS A 709 50.22 41.67 -17.01
N PRO A 710 50.75 42.80 -17.50
CA PRO A 710 51.77 43.55 -16.77
C PRO A 710 51.22 44.08 -15.44
N ARG A 711 51.86 43.67 -14.32
CA ARG A 711 51.48 44.03 -12.93
C ARG A 711 51.58 45.53 -12.59
N GLY A 712 51.84 46.40 -13.58
CA GLY A 712 52.12 47.84 -13.40
C GLY A 712 51.33 48.77 -14.32
N ALA A 713 50.35 48.30 -15.09
CA ALA A 713 49.50 49.20 -15.87
C ALA A 713 48.51 49.93 -14.94
N THR A 714 48.88 51.14 -14.55
CA THR A 714 48.04 52.08 -13.82
C THR A 714 46.76 52.33 -14.63
N LEU A 715 45.60 52.12 -13.99
CA LEU A 715 44.28 52.45 -14.51
C LEU A 715 44.27 53.88 -15.07
N GLN A 716 44.02 54.05 -16.37
CA GLN A 716 43.37 55.28 -16.81
C GLN A 716 41.94 55.25 -16.24
N PRO A 717 41.49 56.31 -15.54
CA PRO A 717 40.16 56.33 -14.95
C PRO A 717 39.13 56.25 -16.06
N LEU A 718 38.28 55.22 -16.02
CA LEU A 718 37.07 55.16 -16.82
C LEU A 718 36.30 56.47 -16.62
N ASN A 719 35.92 57.06 -17.74
CA ASN A 719 35.19 58.30 -17.85
C ASN A 719 33.94 58.24 -16.96
N LYS A 720 33.90 59.07 -15.91
CA LYS A 720 32.76 59.24 -15.01
C LYS A 720 31.60 59.87 -15.78
N ASN A 721 30.79 59.06 -16.45
CA ASN A 721 29.44 59.42 -16.86
C ASN A 721 28.57 58.17 -16.94
N ARG A 722 28.39 57.51 -15.80
CA ARG A 722 27.25 56.64 -15.45
C ARG A 722 27.36 56.23 -13.98
N GLN A 723 27.31 57.22 -13.09
CA GLN A 723 26.99 57.01 -11.69
C GLN A 723 25.68 57.73 -11.42
N HIS A 724 24.57 57.02 -11.55
CA HIS A 724 23.45 57.16 -10.63
C HIS A 724 22.70 55.83 -10.60
N LEU A 725 22.57 55.31 -9.37
CA LEU A 725 21.58 54.34 -8.87
C LEU A 725 21.97 52.84 -8.85
N LEU A 726 22.90 52.52 -7.96
CA LEU A 726 23.03 51.28 -7.19
C LEU A 726 23.71 51.74 -5.87
N PHE A 727 23.26 51.57 -4.64
CA PHE A 727 22.37 50.66 -3.90
C PHE A 727 21.81 51.46 -2.68
N GLY A 728 20.71 51.13 -2.00
CA GLY A 728 19.83 49.98 -2.08
C GLY A 728 18.86 49.92 -0.90
N SER A 729 18.18 48.79 -0.75
CA SER A 729 17.79 48.19 0.53
C SER A 729 17.31 46.75 0.27
N PRO A 730 17.54 45.83 1.22
CA PRO A 730 17.18 44.42 1.06
C PRO A 730 15.65 44.29 1.11
N ALA A 731 15.06 43.75 0.04
CA ALA A 731 13.64 43.42 0.04
C ALA A 731 13.39 42.29 1.04
N LYS A 732 12.60 42.61 2.07
CA LYS A 732 11.97 41.64 2.97
C LYS A 732 11.25 40.58 2.15
N ILE A 733 11.46 39.33 2.54
CA ILE A 733 10.62 38.19 2.17
C ILE A 733 9.17 38.55 2.55
N SER A 734 8.35 38.80 1.54
CA SER A 734 6.90 38.97 1.70
C SER A 734 6.26 37.59 1.65
N THR A 735 5.81 37.13 2.80
CA THR A 735 4.85 36.04 2.94
C THR A 735 3.57 36.42 2.17
N LEU A 736 3.29 35.69 1.09
CA LEU A 736 2.01 35.77 0.39
C LEU A 736 0.91 35.16 1.26
N SER A 737 -0.04 36.01 1.67
CA SER A 737 -1.35 35.60 2.14
C SER A 737 -2.15 34.96 0.99
N PRO A 738 -2.98 33.95 1.28
CA PRO A 738 -3.85 33.32 0.30
C PRO A 738 -5.17 34.10 0.25
N ASP A 739 -5.32 35.03 -0.70
CA ASP A 739 -6.65 35.51 -1.12
C ASP A 739 -6.50 36.44 -2.32
N LYS A 740 -6.83 35.91 -3.51
CA LYS A 740 -7.44 36.56 -4.69
C LYS A 740 -7.22 35.69 -5.92
N GLN A 741 -8.24 34.92 -6.27
CA GLN A 741 -8.36 34.29 -7.59
C GLN A 741 -8.63 35.37 -8.64
N PRO A 742 -8.04 35.30 -9.84
CA PRO A 742 -8.52 36.07 -10.98
C PRO A 742 -9.77 35.40 -11.58
N GLU A 743 -10.83 36.18 -11.78
CA GLU A 743 -11.96 35.81 -12.63
C GLU A 743 -11.47 35.52 -14.05
N VAL A 744 -11.62 34.27 -14.48
CA VAL A 744 -11.49 33.89 -15.89
C VAL A 744 -12.90 33.83 -16.47
N LYS A 745 -13.26 34.82 -17.29
CA LYS A 745 -14.45 34.77 -18.14
C LYS A 745 -14.17 33.82 -19.31
N TYR A 746 -14.85 32.68 -19.35
CA TYR A 746 -14.96 31.86 -20.55
C TYR A 746 -16.21 32.28 -21.33
N GLU A 747 -16.01 32.77 -22.55
CA GLU A 747 -17.07 32.90 -23.54
C GLU A 747 -17.35 31.53 -24.17
N ASN A 748 -18.59 31.07 -24.02
CA ASN A 748 -19.11 29.87 -24.68
C ASN A 748 -19.25 30.11 -26.19
N LYS A 749 -18.66 29.22 -27.00
CA LYS A 749 -19.19 28.91 -28.34
C LYS A 749 -19.40 27.41 -28.45
N LEU A 750 -20.63 27.10 -28.86
CA LEU A 750 -21.33 25.81 -28.96
C LEU A 750 -20.56 24.71 -29.68
#